data_AF-A0A9X0CHS9-F1
#
_entry.id   AF-A0A9X0CHS9-F1
#
_cell.length_a   1.000
_cell.length_b   1.000
_cell.length_c   1.000
_cell.angle_alpha   90.00
_cell.angle_beta   90.00
_cell.angle_gamma   90.00
#
_symmetry.space_group_name_H-M   'P 1'
#
loop_
_entity.id
_entity.type
_entity.pdbx_description
1 polymer ?
#
loop_
_entity_poly.entity_id
_entity_poly.type
_entity_poly.pdbx_seq_one_letter_code
_entity_poly.pdbx_strand_id
1 'polypeptide(L)'
;MRLATAYIYLSESGFVHHMHWYQEFHCSKDQREGESIADELAAKSTFMEKCYLNWKKKVSDARKTYRELNFFTTQQLMLLRKEIAAVCQSNDLLVSNIQVLTLLESVRPSLDTEHLKSAIQRAFKDTDYEGAIPSTADRQSTSQVQAVTVKKPEPKDTSRIRSFLNVATDDGYSEQVALAALASLGVDADEDDLLLWCLEEADDADIEALYEDSMHNPIIVRELLPEKKLDDQEIQPQDISAIVTESDKLHELPSKLPETTVDQEKNKDDDNEAEIGQYLTLAQLGNILGELSAKGTETTARTFPAFLKRGRPNLMLVPKDDVLATVLALYMHDKLKPLPSHGEVLICTPETTTEEIELLWRRATGDVEGRFYCLVHADLLDFSVSKQAVDMLSVVTHGLAGKTGENYGLVVICSSENEDRADIVAALDQYRVAALPCPSPDDLKSYLKNQFRVPPPQYGYINNSKITWTAAGSLDPEKLCVRVVSSKRGGLGKTLVVRRLTDQLPNLVNNDMVLRRHDLNISLHVTVPLHGNSTDSSMLVDSLLPHVVKANVPLSRVFHLDVSPSMRRGLDTLLFNLLVLGSLCDKMGRVWRRRSTDLYVLEITTAAPLPMGFTREEEAESQVRQSGRSVMSKRPFYDLLPTIECETLRTVQCRLAENPDPNDFNPLFDVKEFRNAPFQRVYQYLKLSNEGKGLDNFTFLPGNIDDDRKTCLMLLLRNCGIPDPSWSEIRHFVSFLNSQLRDCEQSFFCDMQLMRTILAGPDVLNLEGFRSFVVRFMIQMSRDFATPSLTEENTVFFTDVNAKLERREIEHFQLRRSWESSPHPYLFFNQDHITMTFLGFYINSVGDLVDPQNGHILEKGLMSKPMRNGLEAQRVDFKTTTENLKK
;
A
#
# COMPACT_ATOMS: atom_id res chain seq x y z
N MET A 1 29.28 -20.81 19.21
CA MET A 1 27.84 -20.78 18.87
C MET A 1 26.93 -20.62 20.09
N ARG A 2 27.08 -21.40 21.17
CA ARG A 2 26.21 -21.33 22.37
C ARG A 2 26.01 -19.90 22.93
N LEU A 3 27.09 -19.15 23.16
CA LEU A 3 27.03 -17.76 23.64
C LEU A 3 26.24 -16.84 22.69
N ALA A 4 26.53 -16.92 21.39
CA ALA A 4 25.85 -16.11 20.37
C ALA A 4 24.35 -16.43 20.33
N THR A 5 23.97 -17.70 20.41
CA THR A 5 22.56 -18.11 20.49
C THR A 5 21.86 -17.57 21.74
N ALA A 6 22.50 -17.64 22.91
CA ALA A 6 21.95 -17.07 24.16
C ALA A 6 21.77 -15.55 24.07
N TYR A 7 22.73 -14.86 23.45
CA TYR A 7 22.65 -13.42 23.18
C TYR A 7 21.50 -13.06 22.24
N ILE A 8 21.35 -13.79 21.11
CA ILE A 8 20.25 -13.57 20.16
C ILE A 8 18.91 -13.74 20.87
N TYR A 9 18.72 -14.80 21.65
CA TYR A 9 17.47 -15.00 22.41
C TYR A 9 17.19 -13.89 23.42
N LEU A 10 18.21 -13.36 24.11
CA LEU A 10 18.06 -12.20 24.98
C LEU A 10 17.62 -10.96 24.21
N SER A 11 18.27 -10.69 23.08
CA SER A 11 17.97 -9.54 22.22
C SER A 11 16.54 -9.61 21.66
N GLU A 12 16.15 -10.76 21.09
CA GLU A 12 14.80 -11.00 20.56
C GLU A 12 13.72 -10.96 21.64
N SER A 13 14.07 -11.37 22.87
CA SER A 13 13.16 -11.27 24.03
C SER A 13 13.04 -9.85 24.60
N GLY A 14 13.79 -8.89 24.06
CA GLY A 14 13.75 -7.49 24.47
C GLY A 14 14.36 -7.19 25.83
N PHE A 15 15.42 -7.92 26.18
CA PHE A 15 16.20 -7.66 27.39
C PHE A 15 17.15 -6.46 27.18
N VAL A 16 16.69 -5.29 27.61
CA VAL A 16 17.36 -3.98 27.36
C VAL A 16 18.78 -3.87 27.90
N HIS A 17 19.10 -4.56 29.01
CA HIS A 17 20.43 -4.49 29.65
C HIS A 17 21.58 -4.99 28.77
N HIS A 18 21.30 -5.84 27.77
CA HIS A 18 22.32 -6.42 26.90
C HIS A 18 22.17 -6.04 25.43
N MET A 19 21.29 -5.10 25.06
CA MET A 19 21.11 -4.74 23.63
C MET A 19 22.36 -4.15 22.97
N HIS A 20 23.20 -3.46 23.73
CA HIS A 20 24.47 -2.88 23.27
C HIS A 20 25.68 -3.60 23.87
N TRP A 21 25.51 -4.85 24.31
CA TRP A 21 26.58 -5.60 24.95
C TRP A 21 27.68 -5.97 23.94
N TYR A 22 28.92 -5.69 24.30
CA TYR A 22 30.12 -6.05 23.56
C TYR A 22 31.13 -6.67 24.52
N GLN A 23 31.72 -7.79 24.13
CA GLN A 23 32.80 -8.43 24.89
C GLN A 23 33.78 -9.11 23.93
N GLU A 24 35.06 -8.76 24.05
CA GLU A 24 36.15 -9.41 23.33
C GLU A 24 36.69 -10.61 24.12
N PHE A 25 36.92 -11.72 23.42
CA PHE A 25 37.56 -12.91 23.96
C PHE A 25 38.88 -13.14 23.21
N HIS A 26 40.00 -13.07 23.93
CA HIS A 26 41.33 -13.22 23.32
C HIS A 26 41.82 -14.67 23.37
N CYS A 27 41.91 -15.31 22.21
CA CYS A 27 42.39 -16.69 22.01
C CYS A 27 43.78 -17.00 22.60
N SER A 28 44.57 -15.96 22.92
CA SER A 28 45.90 -16.10 23.51
C SER A 28 45.88 -16.53 24.98
N LYS A 29 44.75 -16.42 25.69
CA LYS A 29 44.64 -16.81 27.10
C LYS A 29 44.77 -18.32 27.36
N ASP A 30 44.43 -19.16 26.38
CA ASP A 30 44.61 -20.62 26.47
C ASP A 30 46.09 -21.05 26.55
N GLN A 31 47.04 -20.12 26.39
CA GLN A 31 48.48 -20.35 26.52
C GLN A 31 49.00 -20.15 27.95
N ARG A 32 48.16 -19.68 28.89
CA ARG A 32 48.52 -19.44 30.29
C ARG A 32 47.98 -20.55 31.18
N GLU A 33 48.83 -21.05 32.08
CA GLU A 33 48.47 -22.13 33.00
C GLU A 33 47.37 -21.64 33.98
N GLY A 34 46.19 -22.26 33.93
CA GLY A 34 45.04 -21.94 34.78
C GLY A 34 43.97 -21.03 34.17
N GLU A 35 44.18 -20.49 32.97
CA GLU A 35 43.18 -19.72 32.23
C GLU A 35 42.65 -20.54 31.04
N SER A 36 41.32 -20.71 30.93
CA SER A 36 40.69 -21.33 29.77
C SER A 36 39.57 -20.46 29.22
N ILE A 37 39.69 -20.11 27.95
CA ILE A 37 38.68 -19.34 27.22
C ILE A 37 37.40 -20.16 27.06
N ALA A 38 37.54 -21.48 26.93
CA ALA A 38 36.39 -22.38 26.88
C ALA A 38 35.54 -22.26 28.16
N ASP A 39 36.18 -22.16 29.33
CA ASP A 39 35.49 -21.99 30.61
C ASP A 39 34.89 -20.59 30.76
N GLU A 40 35.60 -19.53 30.33
CA GLU A 40 35.06 -18.16 30.30
C GLU A 40 33.81 -18.07 29.40
N LEU A 41 33.87 -18.65 28.19
CA LEU A 41 32.76 -18.69 27.24
C LEU A 41 31.60 -19.54 27.79
N ALA A 42 31.88 -20.68 28.43
CA ALA A 42 30.86 -21.54 29.02
C ALA A 42 30.16 -20.87 30.21
N ALA A 43 30.92 -20.18 31.07
CA ALA A 43 30.39 -19.42 32.19
C ALA A 43 29.49 -18.28 31.69
N LYS A 44 29.96 -17.48 30.70
CA LYS A 44 29.18 -16.39 30.14
C LYS A 44 27.93 -16.88 29.39
N SER A 45 28.04 -18.00 28.67
CA SER A 45 26.88 -18.62 27.99
C SER A 45 25.82 -19.04 29.01
N THR A 46 26.23 -19.72 30.09
CA THR A 46 25.33 -20.20 31.14
C THR A 46 24.68 -19.03 31.89
N PHE A 47 25.43 -17.95 32.12
CA PHE A 47 24.90 -16.72 32.69
C PHE A 47 23.81 -16.11 31.79
N MET A 48 24.09 -15.92 30.49
CA MET A 48 23.11 -15.36 29.55
C MET A 48 21.86 -16.22 29.41
N GLU A 49 22.01 -17.55 29.37
CA GLU A 49 20.87 -18.48 29.37
C GLU A 49 20.01 -18.34 30.64
N LYS A 50 20.64 -18.16 31.80
CA LYS A 50 19.93 -17.90 33.05
C LYS A 50 19.21 -16.55 33.03
N CYS A 51 19.85 -15.50 32.54
CA CYS A 51 19.22 -14.19 32.34
C CYS A 51 18.00 -14.30 31.42
N TYR A 52 18.10 -15.07 30.33
CA TYR A 52 17.00 -15.29 29.39
C TYR A 52 15.80 -15.96 30.06
N LEU A 53 16.03 -17.03 30.82
CA LEU A 53 14.97 -17.73 31.54
C LEU A 53 14.29 -16.84 32.60
N ASN A 54 15.09 -16.09 33.35
CA ASN A 54 14.58 -15.12 34.34
C ASN A 54 13.76 -14.02 33.67
N TRP A 55 14.26 -13.46 32.57
CA TRP A 55 13.58 -12.42 31.81
C TRP A 55 12.26 -12.91 31.22
N LYS A 56 12.24 -14.09 30.60
CA LYS A 56 11.02 -14.71 30.07
C LYS A 56 9.96 -14.89 31.16
N LYS A 57 10.38 -15.28 32.37
CA LYS A 57 9.49 -15.36 33.54
C LYS A 57 8.97 -13.98 33.94
N LYS A 58 9.84 -12.97 34.06
CA LYS A 58 9.46 -11.58 34.39
C LYS A 58 8.45 -11.00 33.40
N VAL A 59 8.65 -11.21 32.09
CA VAL A 59 7.69 -10.80 31.04
C VAL A 59 6.36 -11.54 31.21
N SER A 60 6.38 -12.85 31.44
CA SER A 60 5.16 -13.65 31.66
C SER A 60 4.36 -13.19 32.89
N ASP A 61 5.06 -12.87 33.98
CA ASP A 61 4.46 -12.36 35.22
C ASP A 61 3.88 -10.95 35.01
N ALA A 62 4.61 -10.07 34.30
CA ALA A 62 4.11 -8.75 33.93
C ALA A 62 2.84 -8.84 33.05
N ARG A 63 2.81 -9.72 32.05
CA ARG A 63 1.64 -9.98 31.18
C ARG A 63 0.42 -10.53 31.94
N LYS A 64 0.65 -11.20 33.08
CA LYS A 64 -0.41 -11.70 33.97
C LYS A 64 -0.98 -10.57 34.85
N THR A 65 -0.12 -9.68 35.32
CA THR A 65 -0.49 -8.52 36.13
C THR A 65 -1.20 -7.45 35.30
N TYR A 66 -0.64 -7.10 34.14
CA TYR A 66 -1.12 -6.05 33.24
C TYR A 66 -1.68 -6.67 31.97
N ARG A 67 -3.02 -6.66 31.83
CA ARG A 67 -3.71 -7.38 30.75
C ARG A 67 -3.50 -6.71 29.40
N GLU A 68 -3.34 -5.39 29.40
CA GLU A 68 -3.17 -4.54 28.24
C GLU A 68 -1.85 -4.80 27.52
N LEU A 69 -0.83 -5.35 28.22
CA LEU A 69 0.40 -5.79 27.58
C LEU A 69 0.14 -6.92 26.57
N ASN A 70 -0.93 -7.71 26.75
CA ASN A 70 -1.25 -8.85 25.88
C ASN A 70 -1.77 -8.44 24.50
N PHE A 71 -1.88 -7.15 24.19
CA PHE A 71 -2.13 -6.66 22.82
C PHE A 71 -0.86 -6.57 21.98
N PHE A 72 0.32 -6.67 22.58
CA PHE A 72 1.60 -6.35 21.94
C PHE A 72 2.59 -7.51 22.02
N THR A 73 3.23 -7.81 20.89
CA THR A 73 4.40 -8.70 20.84
C THR A 73 5.57 -8.11 21.60
N THR A 74 6.58 -8.92 21.88
CA THR A 74 7.77 -8.46 22.59
C THR A 74 8.46 -7.33 21.84
N GLN A 75 8.58 -7.43 20.52
CA GLN A 75 9.12 -6.37 19.66
C GLN A 75 8.29 -5.07 19.75
N GLN A 76 6.96 -5.17 19.73
CA GLN A 76 6.09 -3.99 19.89
C GLN A 76 6.20 -3.38 21.29
N LEU A 77 6.32 -4.20 22.33
CA LEU A 77 6.57 -3.71 23.69
C LEU A 77 7.90 -2.96 23.77
N MET A 78 8.96 -3.45 23.12
CA MET A 78 10.23 -2.73 23.07
C MET A 78 10.09 -1.34 22.46
N LEU A 79 9.42 -1.26 21.30
CA LEU A 79 9.16 0.01 20.62
C LEU A 79 8.38 0.97 21.53
N LEU A 80 7.27 0.50 22.13
CA LEU A 80 6.46 1.31 23.03
C LEU A 80 7.26 1.78 24.26
N ARG A 81 8.05 0.91 24.87
CA ARG A 81 8.89 1.24 26.04
C ARG A 81 9.92 2.32 25.73
N LYS A 82 10.54 2.26 24.54
CA LYS A 82 11.55 3.23 24.09
C LYS A 82 10.91 4.58 23.75
N GLU A 83 9.91 4.56 22.87
CA GLU A 83 9.32 5.78 22.34
C GLU A 83 8.50 6.53 23.40
N ILE A 84 7.76 5.84 24.26
CA ILE A 84 7.02 6.50 25.34
C ILE A 84 7.98 7.05 26.41
N ALA A 85 9.12 6.40 26.67
CA ALA A 85 10.17 6.96 27.54
C ALA A 85 10.71 8.29 26.97
N ALA A 86 11.01 8.33 25.67
CA ALA A 86 11.45 9.55 24.99
C ALA A 86 10.38 10.65 25.06
N VAL A 87 9.09 10.30 24.89
CA VAL A 87 7.97 11.23 25.08
C VAL A 87 8.01 11.81 26.49
N CYS A 88 8.13 10.96 27.54
CA CYS A 88 8.17 11.39 28.94
C CYS A 88 9.33 12.36 29.26
N GLN A 89 10.44 12.27 28.52
CA GLN A 89 11.61 13.15 28.67
C GLN A 89 11.48 14.47 27.89
N SER A 90 10.57 14.55 26.92
CA SER A 90 10.34 15.76 26.13
C SER A 90 9.49 16.78 26.90
N ASN A 91 9.88 18.06 26.85
CA ASN A 91 9.19 19.14 27.58
C ASN A 91 7.69 19.27 27.22
N ASP A 92 7.31 18.92 26.00
CA ASP A 92 5.94 19.06 25.49
C ASP A 92 5.15 17.73 25.38
N LEU A 93 5.78 16.58 25.66
CA LEU A 93 5.25 15.23 25.41
C LEU A 93 4.90 15.00 23.93
N LEU A 94 5.83 15.41 23.03
CA LEU A 94 5.64 15.28 21.59
C LEU A 94 5.85 13.83 21.14
N VAL A 95 4.84 13.26 20.49
CA VAL A 95 4.95 11.94 19.86
C VAL A 95 5.46 12.12 18.43
N SER A 96 6.73 11.80 18.22
CA SER A 96 7.40 11.82 16.91
C SER A 96 6.98 10.63 16.05
N ASN A 97 6.98 9.42 16.62
CA ASN A 97 6.67 8.19 15.90
C ASN A 97 5.16 7.87 15.94
N ILE A 98 4.47 8.06 14.81
CA ILE A 98 3.02 7.81 14.70
C ILE A 98 2.67 6.33 14.94
N GLN A 99 3.60 5.39 14.72
CA GLN A 99 3.36 3.97 15.02
C GLN A 99 3.00 3.73 16.48
N VAL A 100 3.49 4.54 17.42
CA VAL A 100 3.11 4.45 18.85
C VAL A 100 1.61 4.68 19.00
N LEU A 101 1.08 5.75 18.43
CA LEU A 101 -0.36 6.06 18.50
C LEU A 101 -1.17 4.97 17.81
N THR A 102 -0.74 4.55 16.62
CA THR A 102 -1.38 3.48 15.86
C THR A 102 -1.47 2.22 16.72
N LEU A 103 -0.35 1.71 17.27
CA LEU A 103 -0.32 0.52 18.12
C LEU A 103 -1.27 0.63 19.32
N LEU A 104 -1.24 1.75 20.03
CA LEU A 104 -2.06 2.00 21.21
C LEU A 104 -3.57 2.05 20.93
N GLU A 105 -3.99 2.19 19.66
CA GLU A 105 -5.42 2.05 19.29
C GLU A 105 -5.99 0.66 19.60
N SER A 106 -5.16 -0.38 19.74
CA SER A 106 -5.60 -1.70 20.24
C SER A 106 -6.12 -1.66 21.67
N VAL A 107 -5.63 -0.72 22.49
CA VAL A 107 -6.02 -0.59 23.91
C VAL A 107 -7.13 0.44 24.05
N ARG A 108 -7.05 1.54 23.29
CA ARG A 108 -8.08 2.59 23.28
C ARG A 108 -8.35 3.05 21.85
N PRO A 109 -9.54 2.78 21.29
CA PRO A 109 -9.93 3.27 19.98
C PRO A 109 -9.89 4.80 19.90
N SER A 110 -9.54 5.34 18.72
CA SER A 110 -9.49 6.79 18.46
C SER A 110 -8.57 7.57 19.41
N LEU A 111 -7.40 6.99 19.73
CA LEU A 111 -6.39 7.62 20.56
C LEU A 111 -5.77 8.84 19.86
N ASP A 112 -5.50 9.89 20.64
CA ASP A 112 -4.69 11.04 20.21
C ASP A 112 -3.55 11.30 21.21
N THR A 113 -2.69 12.27 20.88
CA THR A 113 -1.54 12.66 21.71
C THR A 113 -1.96 13.16 23.09
N GLU A 114 -3.10 13.86 23.20
CA GLU A 114 -3.59 14.41 24.47
C GLU A 114 -4.05 13.30 25.41
N HIS A 115 -4.70 12.26 24.87
CA HIS A 115 -5.06 11.07 25.63
C HIS A 115 -3.84 10.36 26.21
N LEU A 116 -2.77 10.19 25.42
CA LEU A 116 -1.52 9.59 25.88
C LEU A 116 -0.84 10.46 26.95
N LYS A 117 -0.71 11.77 26.71
CA LYS A 117 -0.18 12.75 27.67
C LYS A 117 -0.93 12.69 29.00
N SER A 118 -2.25 12.62 28.93
CA SER A 118 -3.11 12.53 30.11
C SER A 118 -2.95 11.21 30.87
N ALA A 119 -2.73 10.09 30.17
CA ALA A 119 -2.49 8.79 30.81
C ALA A 119 -1.12 8.73 31.48
N ILE A 120 -0.06 9.22 30.81
CA ILE A 120 1.28 9.35 31.37
C ILE A 120 1.24 10.14 32.68
N GLN A 121 0.62 11.33 32.66
CA GLN A 121 0.54 12.18 33.84
C GLN A 121 -0.20 11.55 35.03
N ARG A 122 -1.13 10.60 34.80
CA ARG A 122 -1.83 9.91 35.88
C ARG A 122 -1.04 8.72 36.39
N ALA A 123 -0.50 7.91 35.48
CA ALA A 123 0.28 6.73 35.81
C ALA A 123 1.50 7.05 36.71
N PHE A 124 2.06 8.26 36.57
CA PHE A 124 3.19 8.72 37.40
C PHE A 124 2.80 9.59 38.61
N LYS A 125 1.52 9.97 38.78
CA LYS A 125 1.06 10.76 39.94
C LYS A 125 0.84 9.92 41.20
N ASP A 126 0.55 8.63 41.04
CA ASP A 126 0.27 7.72 42.16
C ASP A 126 1.52 6.95 42.64
N THR A 127 2.68 7.19 42.03
CA THR A 127 3.97 6.68 42.49
C THR A 127 4.71 7.77 43.25
N ASP A 128 4.93 7.58 44.55
CA ASP A 128 5.83 8.39 45.40
C ASP A 128 7.29 8.28 44.91
N TYR A 129 7.57 8.83 43.73
CA TYR A 129 8.89 9.05 43.19
C TYR A 129 9.07 10.57 43.08
N GLU A 130 9.59 11.17 44.16
CA GLU A 130 10.26 12.48 44.09
C GLU A 130 11.53 12.32 43.24
N GLY A 131 11.35 12.42 41.93
CA GLY A 131 12.41 12.29 40.94
C GLY A 131 11.91 12.70 39.57
N ALA A 132 11.98 14.01 39.30
CA ALA A 132 11.79 14.66 38.01
C ALA A 132 10.37 14.66 37.39
N ILE A 133 9.47 15.44 37.99
CA ILE A 133 8.57 16.30 37.22
C ILE A 133 8.69 17.71 37.84
N PRO A 134 9.04 18.78 37.11
CA PRO A 134 9.05 20.12 37.67
C PRO A 134 7.60 20.54 37.97
N SER A 135 7.23 20.54 39.25
CA SER A 135 5.92 21.00 39.70
C SER A 135 5.80 22.50 39.52
N THR A 136 4.84 22.90 38.69
CA THR A 136 4.38 24.27 38.48
C THR A 136 3.43 24.69 39.60
N ALA A 137 3.96 24.90 40.80
CA ALA A 137 3.19 25.49 41.90
C ALA A 137 4.13 26.11 42.94
N ASP A 138 4.63 27.31 42.67
CA ASP A 138 4.71 28.37 43.66
C ASP A 138 5.32 29.64 43.04
N ARG A 139 4.50 30.70 42.97
CA ARG A 139 4.88 32.11 43.22
C ARG A 139 3.74 33.04 42.78
N GLN A 140 2.78 33.22 43.68
CA GLN A 140 2.05 34.49 43.79
C GLN A 140 2.21 35.03 45.20
N SER A 141 3.02 36.07 45.36
CA SER A 141 2.84 37.10 46.39
C SER A 141 3.72 38.33 46.10
N THR A 142 3.07 39.36 45.56
CA THR A 142 3.16 40.79 45.95
C THR A 142 4.48 41.36 46.48
N SER A 143 5.10 42.29 45.75
CA SER A 143 5.01 43.75 46.00
C SER A 143 6.08 44.54 45.23
N GLN A 144 5.67 45.71 44.76
CA GLN A 144 6.42 46.70 43.99
C GLN A 144 7.63 47.28 44.75
N VAL A 145 8.70 47.70 44.04
CA VAL A 145 9.15 49.11 43.91
C VAL A 145 10.60 49.20 43.35
N GLN A 146 10.72 50.05 42.33
CA GLN A 146 11.88 50.81 41.81
C GLN A 146 12.97 50.17 40.93
N ALA A 147 13.10 50.82 39.77
CA ALA A 147 14.02 50.58 38.70
C ALA A 147 15.46 50.99 39.04
N VAL A 148 16.41 50.11 38.72
CA VAL A 148 17.78 50.46 38.34
C VAL A 148 18.16 49.55 37.17
N THR A 149 18.46 50.18 36.04
CA THR A 149 19.10 49.58 34.86
C THR A 149 20.40 48.87 35.25
N VAL A 150 20.60 47.61 34.80
CA VAL A 150 21.88 47.04 34.32
C VAL A 150 21.69 45.57 33.85
N LYS A 151 22.04 45.36 32.57
CA LYS A 151 22.54 44.17 31.86
C LYS A 151 21.69 42.88 31.70
N LYS A 152 21.26 42.71 30.44
CA LYS A 152 20.98 41.46 29.69
C LYS A 152 21.99 40.34 30.05
N PRO A 153 21.58 39.07 30.22
CA PRO A 153 22.50 37.95 30.07
C PRO A 153 22.85 37.81 28.58
N GLU A 154 24.14 37.71 28.27
CA GLU A 154 24.63 37.49 26.91
C GLU A 154 24.23 36.10 26.38
N PRO A 155 24.03 35.96 25.05
CA PRO A 155 23.86 34.66 24.41
C PRO A 155 25.18 33.90 24.48
N LYS A 156 25.14 32.59 24.73
CA LYS A 156 26.31 31.74 24.52
C LYS A 156 26.57 31.67 23.03
N ASP A 157 27.72 32.17 22.58
CA ASP A 157 28.19 32.04 21.20
C ASP A 157 28.25 30.56 20.81
N THR A 158 27.36 30.13 19.91
CA THR A 158 27.50 28.86 19.20
C THR A 158 28.67 28.99 18.24
N SER A 159 29.60 28.02 18.25
CA SER A 159 30.72 28.01 17.31
C SER A 159 30.21 28.04 15.86
N ARG A 160 30.95 28.72 14.98
CA ARG A 160 30.58 28.89 13.55
C ARG A 160 30.35 27.55 12.85
N ILE A 161 31.10 26.51 13.24
CA ILE A 161 30.95 25.13 12.75
C ILE A 161 29.57 24.57 13.12
N ARG A 162 29.16 24.72 14.38
CA ARG A 162 27.87 24.21 14.86
C ARG A 162 26.69 24.99 14.29
N SER A 163 26.88 26.29 14.03
CA SER A 163 25.92 27.12 13.28
C SER A 163 25.70 26.55 11.88
N PHE A 164 26.78 26.35 11.12
CA PHE A 164 26.72 25.80 9.77
C PHE A 164 26.13 24.38 9.72
N LEU A 165 26.52 23.47 10.60
CA LEU A 165 25.97 22.10 10.63
C LEU A 165 24.45 22.07 10.84
N ASN A 166 23.93 22.98 11.68
CA ASN A 166 22.49 23.11 11.87
C ASN A 166 21.80 23.66 10.60
N VAL A 167 22.39 24.68 9.95
CA VAL A 167 21.85 25.27 8.71
C VAL A 167 21.83 24.24 7.58
N ALA A 168 22.90 23.47 7.39
CA ALA A 168 22.96 22.42 6.37
C ALA A 168 21.93 21.31 6.62
N THR A 169 21.68 20.96 7.89
CA THR A 169 20.65 19.98 8.27
C THR A 169 19.24 20.53 8.02
N ASP A 170 19.00 21.82 8.32
CA ASP A 170 17.73 22.49 8.05
C ASP A 170 17.42 22.58 6.54
N ASP A 171 18.45 22.70 5.70
CA ASP A 171 18.35 22.67 4.23
C ASP A 171 18.31 21.25 3.64
N GLY A 172 18.38 20.21 4.48
CA GLY A 172 18.17 18.80 4.09
C GLY A 172 19.43 18.02 3.69
N TYR A 173 20.62 18.56 3.93
CA TYR A 173 21.89 17.85 3.74
C TYR A 173 22.23 16.98 4.95
N SER A 174 22.95 15.87 4.72
CA SER A 174 23.42 15.01 5.81
C SER A 174 24.62 15.65 6.52
N GLU A 175 24.79 15.32 7.81
CA GLU A 175 25.95 15.78 8.60
C GLU A 175 27.28 15.36 7.96
N GLN A 176 27.33 14.20 7.29
CA GLN A 176 28.51 13.73 6.56
C GLN A 176 28.89 14.66 5.40
N VAL A 177 27.92 15.09 4.59
CA VAL A 177 28.18 16.01 3.45
C VAL A 177 28.62 17.39 3.97
N ALA A 178 27.99 17.89 5.03
CA ALA A 178 28.36 19.16 5.64
C ALA A 178 29.77 19.14 6.26
N LEU A 179 30.16 18.03 6.90
CA LEU A 179 31.51 17.87 7.45
C LEU A 179 32.57 17.69 6.34
N ALA A 180 32.23 17.02 5.24
CA ALA A 180 33.09 16.92 4.06
C ALA A 180 33.32 18.31 3.41
N ALA A 181 32.30 19.17 3.38
CA ALA A 181 32.42 20.56 2.89
C ALA A 181 33.43 21.36 3.72
N LEU A 182 33.38 21.22 5.05
CA LEU A 182 34.31 21.86 5.98
C LEU A 182 35.75 21.34 5.83
N ALA A 183 35.93 20.06 5.49
CA ALA A 183 37.26 19.51 5.17
C ALA A 183 37.79 20.00 3.82
N SER A 184 36.91 20.16 2.82
CA SER A 184 37.30 20.57 1.47
C SER A 184 37.64 22.07 1.37
N LEU A 185 36.82 22.95 1.95
CA LEU A 185 37.00 24.41 1.86
C LEU A 185 37.68 25.02 3.08
N GLY A 186 37.74 24.26 4.18
CA GLY A 186 38.33 24.69 5.44
C GLY A 186 37.30 25.25 6.42
N VAL A 187 37.65 25.17 7.69
CA VAL A 187 36.77 25.48 8.84
C VAL A 187 36.38 26.97 8.93
N ASP A 188 37.16 27.86 8.28
CA ASP A 188 36.94 29.31 8.24
C ASP A 188 36.23 29.80 6.97
N ALA A 189 35.85 28.90 6.06
CA ALA A 189 35.17 29.23 4.81
C ALA A 189 33.82 29.91 5.04
N ASP A 190 33.39 30.73 4.07
CA ASP A 190 32.09 31.41 4.13
C ASP A 190 30.94 30.38 4.12
N GLU A 191 29.87 30.64 4.87
CA GLU A 191 28.74 29.71 4.98
C GLU A 191 28.05 29.49 3.63
N ASP A 192 27.98 30.53 2.78
CA ASP A 192 27.39 30.43 1.44
C ASP A 192 28.24 29.54 0.52
N ASP A 193 29.57 29.61 0.63
CA ASP A 193 30.50 28.77 -0.14
C ASP A 193 30.43 27.30 0.30
N LEU A 194 30.25 27.05 1.60
CA LEU A 194 30.08 25.71 2.16
C LEU A 194 28.75 25.06 1.74
N LEU A 195 27.66 25.82 1.72
CA LEU A 195 26.37 25.35 1.20
C LEU A 195 26.42 25.13 -0.32
N LEU A 196 27.13 25.99 -1.06
CA LEU A 196 27.34 25.81 -2.49
C LEU A 196 28.12 24.52 -2.78
N TRP A 197 29.11 24.18 -1.96
CA TRP A 197 29.82 22.90 -2.07
C TRP A 197 28.89 21.70 -1.80
N CYS A 198 27.98 21.80 -0.83
CA CYS A 198 27.01 20.74 -0.54
C CYS A 198 26.01 20.49 -1.70
N LEU A 199 25.87 21.44 -2.62
CA LEU A 199 25.03 21.33 -3.82
C LEU A 199 25.76 20.67 -5.01
N GLU A 200 27.10 20.63 -5.00
CA GLU A 200 27.86 20.03 -6.09
C GLU A 200 27.76 18.49 -6.02
N GLU A 201 27.39 17.83 -7.13
CA GLU A 201 27.37 16.36 -7.22
C GLU A 201 28.81 15.82 -7.25
N ALA A 202 29.42 15.68 -6.07
CA ALA A 202 30.68 14.96 -5.87
C ALA A 202 30.44 13.44 -5.80
N ASP A 203 31.43 12.65 -6.18
CA ASP A 203 31.37 11.18 -6.06
C ASP A 203 31.32 10.79 -4.57
N ASP A 204 30.50 9.80 -4.21
CA ASP A 204 30.33 9.32 -2.83
C ASP A 204 31.67 8.88 -2.21
N ALA A 205 32.60 8.42 -3.04
CA ALA A 205 33.95 8.04 -2.62
C ALA A 205 34.80 9.23 -2.15
N ASP A 206 34.63 10.40 -2.77
CA ASP A 206 35.34 11.63 -2.40
C ASP A 206 34.73 12.24 -1.13
N ILE A 207 33.40 12.17 -0.99
CA ILE A 207 32.68 12.61 0.22
C ILE A 207 33.12 11.79 1.44
N GLU A 208 33.23 10.47 1.31
CA GLU A 208 33.66 9.60 2.41
C GLU A 208 35.12 9.87 2.83
N ALA A 209 36.01 10.09 1.85
CA ALA A 209 37.41 10.42 2.14
C ALA A 209 37.55 11.78 2.86
N LEU A 210 36.80 12.80 2.42
CA LEU A 210 36.79 14.12 3.04
C LEU A 210 36.11 14.10 4.41
N TYR A 211 35.08 13.26 4.58
CA TYR A 211 34.45 13.04 5.89
C TYR A 211 35.45 12.43 6.88
N GLU A 212 36.21 11.40 6.47
CA GLU A 212 37.28 10.84 7.30
C GLU A 212 38.34 11.89 7.64
N ASP A 213 38.78 12.70 6.68
CA ASP A 213 39.71 13.81 6.94
C ASP A 213 39.14 14.84 7.94
N SER A 214 37.83 15.12 7.88
CA SER A 214 37.14 16.00 8.84
C SER A 214 37.17 15.44 10.27
N MET A 215 37.05 14.11 10.42
CA MET A 215 37.08 13.40 11.70
C MET A 215 38.49 13.31 12.30
N HIS A 216 39.52 13.60 11.52
CA HIS A 216 40.89 13.76 11.99
C HIS A 216 41.25 15.23 12.31
N ASN A 217 40.36 16.19 12.04
CA ASN A 217 40.58 17.60 12.35
C ASN A 217 40.26 17.90 13.83
N PRO A 218 41.25 18.31 14.64
CA PRO A 218 41.08 18.49 16.08
C PRO A 218 40.12 19.63 16.46
N ILE A 219 39.84 20.58 15.56
CA ILE A 219 38.87 21.66 15.80
C ILE A 219 37.44 21.13 15.63
N ILE A 220 37.19 20.37 14.55
CA ILE A 220 35.88 19.78 14.25
C ILE A 220 35.50 18.75 15.32
N VAL A 221 36.43 17.84 15.66
CA VAL A 221 36.21 16.79 16.67
C VAL A 221 35.88 17.37 18.05
N ARG A 222 36.52 18.49 18.42
CA ARG A 222 36.29 19.17 19.70
C ARG A 222 34.87 19.72 19.80
N GLU A 223 34.29 20.18 18.69
CA GLU A 223 32.92 20.72 18.63
C GLU A 223 31.85 19.62 18.59
N LEU A 224 32.15 18.46 17.99
CA LEU A 224 31.26 17.31 17.89
C LEU A 224 31.10 16.53 19.21
N LEU A 225 32.02 16.69 20.17
CA LEU A 225 31.93 16.04 21.48
C LEU A 225 30.92 16.75 22.42
N PRO A 226 30.05 16.01 23.15
CA PRO A 226 29.16 16.61 24.14
C PRO A 226 29.94 17.07 25.38
N GLU A 227 29.78 18.34 25.77
CA GLU A 227 30.43 18.93 26.94
C GLU A 227 30.14 18.15 28.24
N LYS A 228 31.13 17.39 28.73
CA LYS A 228 31.20 17.00 30.15
C LYS A 228 31.80 18.17 30.94
N LYS A 229 31.07 18.68 31.92
CA LYS A 229 31.59 19.63 32.92
C LYS A 229 32.78 19.01 33.65
N LEU A 230 33.96 19.60 33.50
CA LEU A 230 35.13 19.39 34.35
C LEU A 230 35.47 20.73 35.00
N ASP A 231 35.57 20.72 36.32
CA ASP A 231 35.97 21.86 37.14
C ASP A 231 37.36 22.38 36.73
N ASP A 232 37.47 23.71 36.69
CA ASP A 232 38.70 24.45 36.40
C ASP A 232 39.79 24.21 37.45
N GLN A 233 40.96 23.73 37.02
CA GLN A 233 42.24 24.17 37.58
C GLN A 233 43.25 24.42 36.46
N GLU A 234 43.66 25.68 36.37
CA GLU A 234 44.61 26.27 35.42
C GLU A 234 45.99 25.59 35.46
N ILE A 235 46.58 25.32 34.29
CA ILE A 235 48.03 25.37 34.09
C ILE A 235 48.33 26.05 32.75
N GLN A 236 49.11 27.13 32.81
CA GLN A 236 49.57 27.94 31.67
C GLN A 236 50.72 27.28 30.87
N PRO A 237 50.97 27.75 29.64
CA PRO A 237 51.54 26.94 28.56
C PRO A 237 52.96 27.35 28.20
N GLN A 238 53.94 26.43 28.22
CA GLN A 238 55.21 26.59 27.50
C GLN A 238 55.76 25.23 27.02
N ASP A 239 56.17 25.24 25.75
CA ASP A 239 57.11 24.34 25.06
C ASP A 239 56.62 23.01 24.47
N ILE A 240 55.96 23.22 23.33
CA ILE A 240 56.14 22.49 22.07
C ILE A 240 57.63 22.20 21.78
N SER A 241 57.89 20.95 21.33
CA SER A 241 58.96 20.49 20.43
C SER A 241 59.94 19.45 21.00
N ALA A 242 59.72 18.19 20.60
CA ALA A 242 60.75 17.32 20.01
C ALA A 242 60.14 15.95 19.70
N ILE A 243 59.74 15.78 18.44
CA ILE A 243 59.55 14.48 17.79
C ILE A 243 60.96 13.88 17.57
N VAL A 244 61.02 12.55 17.38
CA VAL A 244 62.17 11.72 16.95
C VAL A 244 62.94 11.16 18.16
N THR A 245 62.95 9.87 18.48
CA THR A 245 63.48 8.76 17.67
C THR A 245 63.12 7.40 18.32
N GLU A 246 63.03 6.34 17.51
CA GLU A 246 62.97 4.93 17.91
C GLU A 246 64.11 4.51 18.85
N SER A 247 63.86 3.54 19.75
CA SER A 247 64.56 2.24 19.84
C SER A 247 64.60 1.65 21.26
N ASP A 248 64.26 0.35 21.33
CA ASP A 248 64.80 -0.72 22.18
C ASP A 248 64.93 -0.60 23.73
N LYS A 249 64.21 -1.53 24.38
CA LYS A 249 64.63 -2.41 25.49
C LYS A 249 64.62 -1.93 26.97
N LEU A 250 63.70 -2.61 27.69
CA LEU A 250 63.87 -3.38 28.95
C LEU A 250 63.90 -2.69 30.34
N HIS A 251 63.21 -3.38 31.27
CA HIS A 251 63.09 -3.24 32.74
C HIS A 251 62.13 -2.13 33.21
N GLU A 252 61.17 -2.31 34.12
CA GLU A 252 60.86 -3.35 35.12
C GLU A 252 59.40 -3.12 35.61
N LEU A 253 58.70 -4.19 36.04
CA LEU A 253 57.40 -4.07 36.73
C LEU A 253 57.52 -3.20 38.01
N PRO A 254 56.39 -2.63 38.48
CA PRO A 254 55.85 -3.21 39.69
C PRO A 254 54.37 -3.56 39.59
N SER A 255 54.13 -4.84 39.81
CA SER A 255 52.94 -5.47 40.40
C SER A 255 52.02 -4.56 41.22
N LYS A 256 50.73 -4.52 40.85
CA LYS A 256 49.58 -4.96 41.68
C LYS A 256 48.27 -4.63 40.96
N LEU A 257 47.63 -5.67 40.42
CA LEU A 257 46.18 -5.71 40.19
C LEU A 257 45.47 -5.84 41.54
N PRO A 258 44.31 -5.21 41.77
CA PRO A 258 43.32 -5.75 42.69
C PRO A 258 42.50 -6.81 41.96
N GLU A 259 42.57 -8.03 42.47
CA GLU A 259 41.66 -9.13 42.17
C GLU A 259 40.21 -8.69 42.39
N THR A 260 39.37 -8.77 41.36
CA THR A 260 37.91 -8.73 41.52
C THR A 260 37.42 -10.17 41.61
N THR A 261 36.92 -10.50 42.80
CA THR A 261 36.35 -11.80 43.15
C THR A 261 34.98 -11.98 42.48
N VAL A 262 34.81 -13.16 41.89
CA VAL A 262 33.68 -13.60 41.05
C VAL A 262 32.39 -13.93 41.84
N ASP A 263 32.28 -13.52 43.11
CA ASP A 263 31.23 -14.05 44.01
C ASP A 263 30.23 -13.04 44.60
N GLN A 264 30.11 -11.81 44.06
CA GLN A 264 29.13 -10.82 44.58
C GLN A 264 28.02 -10.35 43.61
N GLU A 265 27.92 -10.87 42.39
CA GLU A 265 26.83 -10.50 41.43
C GLU A 265 25.63 -11.46 41.43
N LYS A 266 25.34 -12.14 42.55
CA LYS A 266 24.28 -13.19 42.55
C LYS A 266 22.86 -12.73 42.87
N ASN A 267 22.57 -11.48 43.22
CA ASN A 267 21.21 -11.07 43.65
C ASN A 267 20.86 -9.56 43.49
N LYS A 268 21.37 -8.83 42.48
CA LYS A 268 21.10 -7.38 42.34
C LYS A 268 20.35 -6.92 41.07
N ASP A 269 19.96 -7.83 40.18
CA ASP A 269 19.38 -7.43 38.87
C ASP A 269 17.84 -7.33 38.83
N ASP A 270 17.12 -7.50 39.93
CA ASP A 270 15.66 -7.55 39.88
C ASP A 270 14.99 -6.18 39.63
N ASP A 271 15.65 -5.05 39.92
CA ASP A 271 15.04 -3.70 39.86
C ASP A 271 15.77 -2.63 39.02
N ASN A 272 16.88 -2.95 38.34
CA ASN A 272 17.69 -1.93 37.66
C ASN A 272 17.23 -1.56 36.23
N GLU A 273 16.05 -1.99 35.76
CA GLU A 273 15.51 -1.51 34.46
C GLU A 273 15.33 0.01 34.46
N ALA A 274 15.05 0.61 35.62
CA ALA A 274 14.89 2.06 35.77
C ALA A 274 16.20 2.84 35.56
N GLU A 275 17.37 2.21 35.70
CA GLU A 275 18.68 2.86 35.58
C GLU A 275 19.08 3.13 34.13
N ILE A 276 18.52 2.41 33.15
CA ILE A 276 18.85 2.58 31.73
C ILE A 276 18.32 3.91 31.19
N GLY A 277 17.28 4.49 31.81
CA GLY A 277 16.69 5.80 31.48
C GLY A 277 16.01 5.89 30.11
N GLN A 278 16.47 5.15 29.11
CA GLN A 278 15.99 5.16 27.72
C GLN A 278 14.75 4.30 27.47
N TYR A 279 14.39 3.43 28.41
CA TYR A 279 13.24 2.52 28.29
C TYR A 279 12.39 2.58 29.56
N LEU A 280 11.08 2.57 29.39
CA LEU A 280 10.16 2.33 30.51
C LEU A 280 10.31 0.90 31.05
N THR A 281 10.07 0.68 32.33
CA THR A 281 9.89 -0.66 32.87
C THR A 281 8.57 -1.27 32.39
N LEU A 282 8.45 -2.60 32.41
CA LEU A 282 7.18 -3.27 32.06
C LEU A 282 6.03 -2.83 32.97
N ALA A 283 6.30 -2.53 34.24
CA ALA A 283 5.31 -2.05 35.20
C ALA A 283 4.85 -0.62 34.89
N GLN A 284 5.78 0.29 34.58
CA GLN A 284 5.45 1.66 34.17
C GLN A 284 4.59 1.67 32.90
N LEU A 285 4.99 0.90 31.88
CA LEU A 285 4.18 0.77 30.67
C LEU A 285 2.81 0.16 30.98
N GLY A 286 2.76 -0.90 31.81
CA GLY A 286 1.51 -1.52 32.24
C GLY A 286 0.54 -0.54 32.91
N ASN A 287 1.03 0.32 33.80
CA ASN A 287 0.21 1.36 34.46
C ASN A 287 -0.34 2.38 33.45
N ILE A 288 0.50 2.86 32.51
CA ILE A 288 0.07 3.81 31.46
C ILE A 288 -1.01 3.18 30.59
N LEU A 289 -0.84 1.92 30.18
CA LEU A 289 -1.83 1.22 29.36
C LEU A 289 -3.14 0.97 30.13
N GLY A 290 -3.07 0.66 31.42
CA GLY A 290 -4.23 0.54 32.30
C GLY A 290 -5.04 1.85 32.37
N GLU A 291 -4.36 2.98 32.54
CA GLU A 291 -4.98 4.32 32.51
C GLU A 291 -5.64 4.65 31.16
N LEU A 292 -5.04 4.20 30.06
CA LEU A 292 -5.62 4.34 28.73
C LEU A 292 -6.88 3.48 28.56
N SER A 293 -6.83 2.22 29.00
CA SER A 293 -7.95 1.28 28.87
C SER A 293 -9.17 1.71 29.68
N ALA A 294 -8.97 2.19 30.91
CA ALA A 294 -10.05 2.60 31.82
C ALA A 294 -10.98 3.68 31.24
N LYS A 295 -10.51 4.48 30.28
CA LYS A 295 -11.27 5.55 29.62
C LYS A 295 -11.77 5.19 28.20
N GLY A 296 -11.51 3.98 27.73
CA GLY A 296 -11.85 3.51 26.39
C GLY A 296 -13.07 2.58 26.32
N THR A 297 -13.69 2.23 27.44
CA THR A 297 -14.67 1.15 27.56
C THR A 297 -16.10 1.57 27.19
N GLU A 298 -16.35 1.74 25.89
CA GLU A 298 -17.71 1.68 25.31
C GLU A 298 -17.92 0.40 24.47
N THR A 299 -17.28 -0.72 24.84
CA THR A 299 -17.51 -2.00 24.17
C THR A 299 -18.67 -2.75 24.82
N THR A 300 -19.77 -2.88 24.08
CA THR A 300 -20.91 -3.69 24.52
C THR A 300 -20.63 -5.17 24.24
N ALA A 301 -20.73 -6.01 25.26
CA ALA A 301 -20.55 -7.47 25.18
C ALA A 301 -21.30 -8.09 23.99
N ARG A 302 -20.63 -8.99 23.26
CA ARG A 302 -21.27 -9.81 22.21
C ARG A 302 -21.93 -11.03 22.84
N THR A 303 -23.04 -11.47 22.25
CA THR A 303 -23.68 -12.71 22.69
C THR A 303 -22.81 -13.91 22.30
N PHE A 304 -22.45 -14.75 23.27
CA PHE A 304 -21.71 -15.97 22.99
C PHE A 304 -22.65 -17.02 22.38
N PRO A 305 -22.30 -17.63 21.22
CA PRO A 305 -23.19 -18.56 20.55
C PRO A 305 -23.53 -19.78 21.42
N ALA A 306 -24.81 -20.12 21.55
CA ALA A 306 -25.31 -21.11 22.50
C ALA A 306 -24.82 -22.56 22.27
N PHE A 307 -24.41 -22.88 21.05
CA PHE A 307 -23.85 -24.19 20.70
C PHE A 307 -22.37 -24.35 21.11
N LEU A 308 -21.72 -23.24 21.51
CA LEU A 308 -20.37 -23.23 22.06
C LEU A 308 -20.41 -23.29 23.58
N LYS A 309 -19.32 -23.76 24.19
CA LYS A 309 -19.18 -23.79 25.64
C LYS A 309 -18.06 -22.87 26.09
N ARG A 310 -18.35 -22.04 27.09
CA ARG A 310 -17.35 -21.22 27.80
C ARG A 310 -16.47 -22.09 28.70
N GLY A 311 -15.29 -21.59 29.01
CA GLY A 311 -14.31 -22.22 29.91
C GLY A 311 -13.56 -23.40 29.32
N ARG A 312 -13.72 -23.65 28.02
CA ARG A 312 -12.97 -24.65 27.26
C ARG A 312 -12.75 -24.19 25.81
N PRO A 313 -11.77 -24.76 25.11
CA PRO A 313 -11.67 -24.60 23.66
C PRO A 313 -12.91 -25.17 22.95
N ASN A 314 -13.22 -24.66 21.77
CA ASN A 314 -14.24 -25.20 20.89
C ASN A 314 -13.61 -25.42 19.51
N LEU A 315 -13.27 -26.67 19.18
CA LEU A 315 -12.63 -27.04 17.91
C LEU A 315 -13.68 -27.27 16.82
N MET A 316 -13.56 -26.54 15.70
CA MET A 316 -14.40 -26.68 14.51
C MET A 316 -13.56 -27.14 13.32
N LEU A 317 -14.01 -28.19 12.65
CA LEU A 317 -13.45 -28.61 11.37
C LEU A 317 -14.43 -28.24 10.25
N VAL A 318 -13.95 -27.46 9.30
CA VAL A 318 -14.73 -26.96 8.16
C VAL A 318 -13.93 -27.11 6.86
N PRO A 319 -14.57 -27.21 5.69
CA PRO A 319 -13.87 -27.19 4.42
C PRO A 319 -12.96 -25.97 4.31
N LYS A 320 -11.75 -26.14 3.76
CA LYS A 320 -10.74 -25.07 3.62
C LYS A 320 -11.31 -23.75 3.09
N ASP A 321 -12.16 -23.85 2.07
CA ASP A 321 -12.75 -22.70 1.37
C ASP A 321 -13.86 -22.01 2.20
N ASP A 322 -14.41 -22.67 3.22
CA ASP A 322 -15.48 -22.18 4.08
C ASP A 322 -14.96 -21.58 5.41
N VAL A 323 -13.65 -21.61 5.67
CA VAL A 323 -13.05 -21.16 6.94
C VAL A 323 -13.37 -19.68 7.23
N LEU A 324 -13.09 -18.77 6.28
CA LEU A 324 -13.36 -17.33 6.46
C LEU A 324 -14.86 -17.03 6.55
N ALA A 325 -15.69 -17.75 5.78
CA ALA A 325 -17.14 -17.64 5.86
C ALA A 325 -17.68 -18.11 7.23
N THR A 326 -17.07 -19.14 7.82
CA THR A 326 -17.38 -19.63 9.17
C THR A 326 -17.05 -18.57 10.23
N VAL A 327 -15.91 -17.89 10.11
CA VAL A 327 -15.58 -16.75 10.98
C VAL A 327 -16.66 -15.68 10.89
N LEU A 328 -17.05 -15.27 9.68
CA LEU A 328 -18.13 -14.29 9.51
C LEU A 328 -19.45 -14.78 10.10
N ALA A 329 -19.80 -16.05 9.93
CA ALA A 329 -21.01 -16.63 10.48
C ALA A 329 -21.07 -16.56 12.02
N LEU A 330 -19.93 -16.77 12.69
CA LEU A 330 -19.81 -16.64 14.15
C LEU A 330 -20.14 -15.22 14.62
N TYR A 331 -19.58 -14.21 13.95
CA TYR A 331 -19.80 -12.80 14.30
C TYR A 331 -21.16 -12.27 13.80
N MET A 332 -21.72 -12.85 12.75
CA MET A 332 -23.05 -12.53 12.21
C MET A 332 -24.19 -12.93 13.17
N HIS A 333 -23.94 -13.80 14.16
CA HIS A 333 -24.92 -14.14 15.19
C HIS A 333 -25.44 -12.90 15.93
N ASP A 334 -24.65 -11.83 16.01
CA ASP A 334 -25.04 -10.52 16.53
C ASP A 334 -24.85 -9.43 15.46
N LYS A 335 -25.81 -9.37 14.51
CA LYS A 335 -25.71 -8.55 13.28
C LYS A 335 -25.49 -7.05 13.52
N LEU A 336 -25.86 -6.53 14.69
CA LEU A 336 -25.76 -5.10 15.03
C LEU A 336 -24.38 -4.71 15.56
N LYS A 337 -23.59 -5.69 16.02
CA LYS A 337 -22.24 -5.45 16.53
C LYS A 337 -21.27 -5.23 15.38
N PRO A 338 -20.16 -4.49 15.60
CA PRO A 338 -19.16 -4.26 14.56
C PRO A 338 -18.54 -5.58 14.07
N LEU A 339 -17.80 -5.55 12.98
CA LEU A 339 -16.95 -6.66 12.56
C LEU A 339 -15.90 -7.01 13.65
N PRO A 340 -15.37 -8.25 13.67
CA PRO A 340 -14.26 -8.59 14.56
C PRO A 340 -13.01 -7.74 14.27
N SER A 341 -12.12 -7.63 15.26
CA SER A 341 -10.79 -7.03 15.07
C SER A 341 -9.69 -8.07 15.24
N HIS A 342 -8.45 -7.70 14.90
CA HIS A 342 -7.25 -8.52 15.16
C HIS A 342 -7.00 -8.79 16.66
N GLY A 343 -7.65 -8.04 17.56
CA GLY A 343 -7.65 -8.34 18.98
C GLY A 343 -8.42 -9.62 19.33
N GLU A 344 -9.48 -9.91 18.56
CA GLU A 344 -10.40 -11.04 18.77
C GLU A 344 -10.06 -12.24 17.88
N VAL A 345 -9.57 -12.01 16.65
CA VAL A 345 -9.32 -13.08 15.67
C VAL A 345 -7.85 -13.07 15.23
N LEU A 346 -7.21 -14.23 15.27
CA LEU A 346 -5.89 -14.48 14.70
C LEU A 346 -6.01 -15.50 13.57
N ILE A 347 -5.61 -15.13 12.36
CA ILE A 347 -5.56 -16.03 11.20
C ILE A 347 -4.13 -16.53 11.05
N CYS A 348 -3.93 -17.83 11.29
CA CYS A 348 -2.63 -18.47 11.21
C CYS A 348 -2.15 -18.60 9.76
N THR A 349 -0.85 -18.38 9.60
CA THR A 349 -0.03 -18.73 8.43
C THR A 349 1.10 -19.65 8.90
N PRO A 350 1.86 -20.29 7.98
CA PRO A 350 3.03 -21.07 8.35
C PRO A 350 4.06 -20.29 9.18
N GLU A 351 4.11 -18.97 9.05
CA GLU A 351 5.02 -18.07 9.77
C GLU A 351 4.49 -17.62 11.13
N THR A 352 3.28 -17.99 11.52
CA THR A 352 2.68 -17.57 12.81
C THR A 352 3.48 -18.11 13.98
N THR A 353 3.83 -17.23 14.92
CA THR A 353 4.72 -17.53 16.03
C THR A 353 3.97 -18.01 17.28
N THR A 354 4.66 -18.76 18.16
CA THR A 354 4.10 -19.16 19.46
C THR A 354 3.66 -17.95 20.30
N GLU A 355 4.37 -16.82 20.22
CA GLU A 355 4.03 -15.62 20.99
C GLU A 355 2.68 -15.05 20.58
N GLU A 356 2.38 -14.92 19.29
CA GLU A 356 1.11 -14.35 18.82
C GLU A 356 -0.10 -15.15 19.34
N ILE A 357 0.02 -16.47 19.35
CA ILE A 357 -1.03 -17.35 19.84
C ILE A 357 -1.09 -17.30 21.38
N GLU A 358 0.05 -17.20 22.07
CA GLU A 358 0.12 -16.94 23.51
C GLU A 358 -0.68 -15.70 23.91
N LEU A 359 -0.46 -14.61 23.18
CA LEU A 359 -1.15 -13.35 23.42
C LEU A 359 -2.66 -13.49 23.21
N LEU A 360 -3.10 -14.26 22.21
CA LEU A 360 -4.52 -14.55 22.01
C LEU A 360 -5.13 -15.30 23.19
N TRP A 361 -4.47 -16.35 23.71
CA TRP A 361 -4.99 -17.08 24.89
C TRP A 361 -5.00 -16.20 26.15
N ARG A 362 -3.97 -15.38 26.37
CA ARG A 362 -3.93 -14.45 27.50
C ARG A 362 -5.04 -13.40 27.41
N ARG A 363 -5.31 -12.85 26.22
CA ARG A 363 -6.47 -11.97 26.00
C ARG A 363 -7.79 -12.71 26.27
N ALA A 364 -7.94 -13.95 25.82
CA ALA A 364 -9.15 -14.74 26.03
C ALA A 364 -9.43 -15.06 27.51
N THR A 365 -8.40 -15.47 28.25
CA THR A 365 -8.50 -15.78 29.68
C THR A 365 -8.59 -14.54 30.57
N GLY A 366 -8.04 -13.41 30.12
CA GLY A 366 -8.12 -12.11 30.81
C GLY A 366 -9.35 -11.27 30.47
N ASP A 367 -10.20 -11.72 29.55
CA ASP A 367 -11.37 -10.97 29.10
C ASP A 367 -12.42 -10.81 30.20
N VAL A 368 -12.91 -9.59 30.35
CA VAL A 368 -13.97 -9.19 31.29
C VAL A 368 -15.21 -8.68 30.58
N GLU A 369 -15.13 -8.50 29.27
CA GLU A 369 -16.20 -7.92 28.44
C GLU A 369 -17.12 -9.01 27.85
N GLY A 370 -16.83 -10.28 28.11
CA GLY A 370 -17.60 -11.41 27.60
C GLY A 370 -17.39 -11.68 26.11
N ARG A 371 -16.26 -11.25 25.54
CA ARG A 371 -15.86 -11.54 24.16
C ARG A 371 -15.52 -13.03 23.98
N PHE A 372 -15.34 -13.41 22.73
CA PHE A 372 -14.74 -14.68 22.35
C PHE A 372 -13.65 -14.46 21.31
N TYR A 373 -12.71 -15.38 21.27
CA TYR A 373 -11.48 -15.26 20.51
C TYR A 373 -11.34 -16.46 19.57
N CYS A 374 -10.93 -16.20 18.34
CA CYS A 374 -10.83 -17.19 17.29
C CYS A 374 -9.38 -17.38 16.85
N LEU A 375 -8.89 -18.62 16.92
CA LEU A 375 -7.68 -19.06 16.24
C LEU A 375 -8.09 -19.76 14.95
N VAL A 376 -7.75 -19.19 13.80
CA VAL A 376 -8.24 -19.61 12.48
C VAL A 376 -7.10 -20.18 11.66
N HIS A 377 -7.34 -21.23 10.87
CA HIS A 377 -6.31 -21.96 10.13
C HIS A 377 -5.21 -22.55 11.02
N ALA A 378 -5.56 -22.97 12.24
CA ALA A 378 -4.59 -23.51 13.17
C ALA A 378 -3.95 -24.83 12.67
N ASP A 379 -4.55 -25.46 11.66
CA ASP A 379 -4.00 -26.61 10.94
C ASP A 379 -2.77 -26.29 10.07
N LEU A 380 -2.48 -25.02 9.81
CA LEU A 380 -1.29 -24.58 9.06
C LEU A 380 -0.06 -24.37 9.94
N LEU A 381 -0.20 -24.51 11.27
CA LEU A 381 0.91 -24.34 12.20
C LEU A 381 1.88 -25.52 12.12
N ASP A 382 3.18 -25.21 12.20
CA ASP A 382 4.22 -26.22 12.33
C ASP A 382 4.05 -27.04 13.62
N PHE A 383 4.52 -28.30 13.59
CA PHE A 383 4.45 -29.24 14.73
C PHE A 383 4.95 -28.61 16.05
N SER A 384 6.10 -27.93 16.00
CA SER A 384 6.74 -27.34 17.19
C SER A 384 5.90 -26.21 17.79
N VAL A 385 5.33 -25.34 16.93
CA VAL A 385 4.46 -24.23 17.33
C VAL A 385 3.14 -24.78 17.86
N SER A 386 2.56 -25.76 17.18
CA SER A 386 1.32 -26.44 17.58
C SER A 386 1.40 -27.07 18.97
N LYS A 387 2.50 -27.79 19.25
CA LYS A 387 2.73 -28.39 20.57
C LYS A 387 2.85 -27.31 21.66
N GLN A 388 3.69 -26.30 21.43
CA GLN A 388 3.88 -25.21 22.38
C GLN A 388 2.58 -24.44 22.62
N ALA A 389 1.74 -24.34 21.58
CA ALA A 389 0.46 -23.68 21.65
C ALA A 389 -0.50 -24.36 22.64
N VAL A 390 -0.61 -25.68 22.55
CA VAL A 390 -1.43 -26.49 23.47
C VAL A 390 -0.84 -26.47 24.88
N ASP A 391 0.49 -26.60 25.01
CA ASP A 391 1.16 -26.51 26.30
C ASP A 391 0.87 -25.15 26.97
N MET A 392 0.97 -24.05 26.22
CA MET A 392 0.73 -22.71 26.75
C MET A 392 -0.73 -22.48 27.12
N LEU A 393 -1.67 -22.99 26.33
CA LEU A 393 -3.10 -23.00 26.68
C LEU A 393 -3.33 -23.68 28.03
N SER A 394 -2.66 -24.81 28.31
CA SER A 394 -2.76 -25.47 29.61
C SER A 394 -2.20 -24.61 30.75
N VAL A 395 -1.11 -23.89 30.51
CA VAL A 395 -0.47 -23.00 31.50
C VAL A 395 -1.37 -21.81 31.83
N VAL A 396 -1.94 -21.13 30.83
CA VAL A 396 -2.76 -19.93 31.09
C VAL A 396 -4.14 -20.26 31.65
N THR A 397 -4.65 -21.48 31.43
CA THR A 397 -5.93 -21.93 31.98
C THR A 397 -5.80 -22.63 33.35
N HIS A 398 -4.57 -22.98 33.75
CA HIS A 398 -4.33 -23.67 35.01
C HIS A 398 -4.77 -22.85 36.23
N GLY A 399 -5.61 -23.44 37.08
CA GLY A 399 -6.05 -22.82 38.33
C GLY A 399 -6.98 -21.61 38.15
N LEU A 400 -7.67 -21.50 37.02
CA LEU A 400 -8.74 -20.52 36.77
C LEU A 400 -10.07 -20.87 37.44
N ALA A 401 -10.25 -22.11 37.94
CA ALA A 401 -11.49 -22.53 38.60
C ALA A 401 -11.87 -21.57 39.74
N GLY A 402 -13.08 -21.01 39.68
CA GLY A 402 -13.60 -20.04 40.66
C GLY A 402 -12.96 -18.64 40.58
N LYS A 403 -12.16 -18.34 39.55
CA LYS A 403 -11.51 -17.03 39.34
C LYS A 403 -12.07 -16.30 38.12
N THR A 404 -11.81 -14.99 38.07
CA THR A 404 -12.03 -14.19 36.85
C THR A 404 -11.26 -14.80 35.70
N GLY A 405 -11.94 -15.15 34.61
CA GLY A 405 -11.36 -15.83 33.45
C GLY A 405 -11.77 -17.29 33.27
N GLU A 406 -12.41 -17.92 34.27
CA GLU A 406 -12.92 -19.31 34.15
C GLU A 406 -13.83 -19.50 32.94
N ASN A 407 -14.65 -18.50 32.62
CA ASN A 407 -15.63 -18.53 31.54
C ASN A 407 -15.10 -17.93 30.22
N TYR A 408 -13.82 -18.14 29.90
CA TYR A 408 -13.22 -17.67 28.65
C TYR A 408 -13.93 -18.24 27.42
N GLY A 409 -13.97 -17.47 26.34
CA GLY A 409 -14.53 -17.89 25.05
C GLY A 409 -13.43 -18.11 24.03
N LEU A 410 -13.13 -19.37 23.68
CA LEU A 410 -12.11 -19.70 22.70
C LEU A 410 -12.68 -20.63 21.63
N VAL A 411 -12.46 -20.28 20.36
CA VAL A 411 -12.84 -21.06 19.18
C VAL A 411 -11.58 -21.33 18.36
N VAL A 412 -11.38 -22.58 17.96
CA VAL A 412 -10.27 -22.99 17.08
C VAL A 412 -10.88 -23.55 15.81
N ILE A 413 -10.55 -22.98 14.66
CA ILE A 413 -11.10 -23.35 13.36
C ILE A 413 -9.97 -23.91 12.50
N CYS A 414 -10.15 -25.15 12.05
CA CYS A 414 -9.20 -25.85 11.21
C CYS A 414 -9.87 -26.36 9.93
N SER A 415 -9.06 -26.50 8.89
CA SER A 415 -9.45 -27.16 7.63
C SER A 415 -9.69 -28.65 7.84
N SER A 416 -10.84 -29.16 7.39
CA SER A 416 -11.16 -30.59 7.39
C SER A 416 -10.18 -31.40 6.53
N GLU A 417 -9.62 -30.79 5.49
CA GLU A 417 -8.65 -31.43 4.59
C GLU A 417 -7.31 -31.72 5.27
N ASN A 418 -6.99 -31.02 6.35
CA ASN A 418 -5.73 -31.16 7.10
C ASN A 418 -5.94 -31.84 8.46
N GLU A 419 -7.13 -32.40 8.73
CA GLU A 419 -7.48 -33.04 10.01
C GLU A 419 -6.44 -34.08 10.44
N ASP A 420 -6.04 -34.98 9.53
CA ASP A 420 -5.10 -36.06 9.83
C ASP A 420 -3.63 -35.61 9.98
N ARG A 421 -3.30 -34.39 9.53
CA ARG A 421 -1.92 -33.87 9.51
C ARG A 421 -1.64 -32.88 10.64
N ALA A 422 -2.67 -32.25 11.18
CA ALA A 422 -2.53 -31.16 12.12
C ALA A 422 -2.51 -31.64 13.58
N ASP A 423 -1.38 -31.45 14.28
CA ASP A 423 -1.25 -31.88 15.69
C ASP A 423 -2.22 -31.16 16.62
N ILE A 424 -2.56 -29.91 16.33
CA ILE A 424 -3.50 -29.14 17.16
C ILE A 424 -4.90 -29.74 17.12
N VAL A 425 -5.27 -30.34 15.98
CA VAL A 425 -6.56 -31.01 15.81
C VAL A 425 -6.58 -32.27 16.67
N ALA A 426 -5.54 -33.09 16.59
CA ALA A 426 -5.40 -34.28 17.43
C ALA A 426 -5.39 -33.96 18.94
N ALA A 427 -4.69 -32.89 19.34
CA ALA A 427 -4.59 -32.48 20.73
C ALA A 427 -5.91 -31.91 21.29
N LEU A 428 -6.74 -31.30 20.46
CA LEU A 428 -8.00 -30.66 20.86
C LEU A 428 -9.26 -31.46 20.46
N ASP A 429 -9.14 -32.69 19.97
CA ASP A 429 -10.28 -33.48 19.46
C ASP A 429 -11.37 -33.72 20.52
N GLN A 430 -10.98 -33.87 21.80
CA GLN A 430 -11.96 -33.96 22.91
C GLN A 430 -12.85 -32.70 23.08
N TYR A 431 -12.46 -31.57 22.48
CA TYR A 431 -13.16 -30.29 22.49
C TYR A 431 -13.91 -30.00 21.19
N ARG A 432 -14.06 -30.99 20.31
CA ARG A 432 -14.75 -30.86 19.03
C ARG A 432 -16.20 -30.43 19.21
N VAL A 433 -16.62 -29.49 18.37
CA VAL A 433 -18.00 -29.01 18.26
C VAL A 433 -18.45 -29.11 16.80
N ALA A 434 -19.76 -29.25 16.59
CA ALA A 434 -20.31 -29.26 15.24
C ALA A 434 -20.08 -27.89 14.56
N ALA A 435 -19.65 -27.93 13.30
CA ALA A 435 -19.58 -26.73 12.49
C ALA A 435 -20.98 -26.15 12.24
N LEU A 436 -21.05 -24.83 12.14
CA LEU A 436 -22.26 -24.13 11.71
C LEU A 436 -22.57 -24.49 10.26
N PRO A 437 -23.86 -24.62 9.88
CA PRO A 437 -24.25 -24.52 8.48
C PRO A 437 -23.74 -23.18 7.93
N CYS A 438 -22.95 -23.22 6.86
CA CYS A 438 -22.42 -22.01 6.24
C CYS A 438 -23.60 -21.16 5.73
N PRO A 439 -23.70 -19.86 6.12
CA PRO A 439 -24.74 -18.98 5.61
C PRO A 439 -24.70 -18.89 4.09
N SER A 440 -25.82 -18.48 3.47
CA SER A 440 -25.82 -18.27 2.04
C SER A 440 -24.86 -17.12 1.65
N PRO A 441 -24.23 -17.16 0.46
CA PRO A 441 -23.39 -16.06 0.00
C PRO A 441 -24.12 -14.71 0.02
N ASP A 442 -25.42 -14.70 -0.25
CA ASP A 442 -26.23 -13.48 -0.28
C ASP A 442 -26.47 -12.91 1.13
N ASP A 443 -26.63 -13.77 2.13
CA ASP A 443 -26.71 -13.33 3.54
C ASP A 443 -25.39 -12.68 3.99
N LEU A 444 -24.25 -13.29 3.65
CA LEU A 444 -22.93 -12.75 3.98
C LEU A 444 -22.66 -11.43 3.25
N LYS A 445 -23.00 -11.33 1.96
CA LYS A 445 -22.92 -10.09 1.18
C LYS A 445 -23.76 -8.98 1.83
N SER A 446 -25.01 -9.29 2.21
CA SER A 446 -25.90 -8.34 2.87
C SER A 446 -25.36 -7.90 4.24
N TYR A 447 -24.83 -8.83 5.03
CA TYR A 447 -24.17 -8.54 6.30
C TYR A 447 -22.97 -7.61 6.12
N LEU A 448 -22.02 -7.96 5.25
CA LEU A 448 -20.82 -7.15 4.98
C LEU A 448 -21.19 -5.78 4.42
N LYS A 449 -22.13 -5.72 3.47
CA LYS A 449 -22.63 -4.45 2.91
C LYS A 449 -23.19 -3.53 3.99
N ASN A 450 -23.92 -4.06 4.97
CA ASN A 450 -24.43 -3.26 6.09
C ASN A 450 -23.32 -2.80 7.03
N GLN A 451 -22.33 -3.67 7.29
CA GLN A 451 -21.17 -3.35 8.15
C GLN A 451 -20.22 -2.32 7.51
N PHE A 452 -20.16 -2.26 6.19
CA PHE A 452 -19.36 -1.28 5.45
C PHE A 452 -20.09 0.02 5.12
N ARG A 453 -21.31 0.23 5.62
CA ARG A 453 -21.96 1.54 5.50
C ARG A 453 -21.15 2.60 6.23
N VAL A 454 -21.04 3.77 5.60
CA VAL A 454 -20.36 4.92 6.18
C VAL A 454 -21.00 5.28 7.53
N PRO A 455 -20.20 5.45 8.60
CA PRO A 455 -20.73 5.87 9.89
C PRO A 455 -21.32 7.29 9.81
N PRO A 456 -22.17 7.69 10.77
CA PRO A 456 -22.67 9.06 10.87
C PRO A 456 -21.52 10.08 10.85
N PRO A 457 -21.75 11.31 10.34
CA PRO A 457 -20.72 12.34 10.28
C PRO A 457 -20.09 12.57 11.64
N GLN A 458 -18.78 12.46 11.69
CA GLN A 458 -18.00 12.74 12.90
C GLN A 458 -17.58 14.21 12.91
N TYR A 459 -17.04 14.67 14.04
CA TYR A 459 -16.46 15.99 14.14
C TYR A 459 -14.96 15.89 14.31
N GLY A 460 -14.23 16.66 13.52
CA GLY A 460 -12.80 16.90 13.69
C GLY A 460 -12.54 18.34 14.12
N TYR A 461 -11.28 18.62 14.42
CA TYR A 461 -10.82 19.96 14.75
C TYR A 461 -9.64 20.36 13.88
N ILE A 462 -9.71 21.57 13.33
CA ILE A 462 -8.59 22.22 12.61
C ILE A 462 -8.44 23.61 13.22
N ASN A 463 -7.26 23.96 13.75
CA ASN A 463 -6.99 25.23 14.42
C ASN A 463 -8.07 25.59 15.47
N ASN A 464 -8.43 24.63 16.33
CA ASN A 464 -9.50 24.73 17.34
C ASN A 464 -10.91 25.03 16.78
N SER A 465 -11.08 25.02 15.46
CA SER A 465 -12.37 25.14 14.80
C SER A 465 -12.95 23.76 14.54
N LYS A 466 -14.18 23.55 14.98
CA LYS A 466 -14.92 22.31 14.78
C LYS A 466 -15.36 22.19 13.31
N ILE A 467 -15.05 21.07 12.68
CA ILE A 467 -15.45 20.76 11.31
C ILE A 467 -16.21 19.43 11.25
N THR A 468 -17.22 19.37 10.39
CA THR A 468 -17.88 18.11 10.02
C THR A 468 -16.93 17.28 9.16
N TRP A 469 -16.56 16.11 9.65
CA TRP A 469 -15.70 15.18 8.95
C TRP A 469 -16.54 14.24 8.09
N THR A 470 -16.45 14.43 6.78
CA THR A 470 -17.17 13.62 5.80
C THR A 470 -16.27 12.50 5.30
N ALA A 471 -16.68 11.25 5.48
CA ALA A 471 -15.91 10.09 5.02
C ALA A 471 -15.83 10.03 3.49
N ALA A 472 -14.73 9.48 2.96
CA ALA A 472 -14.53 9.27 1.52
C ALA A 472 -15.61 8.31 0.94
N GLY A 473 -16.06 7.34 1.74
CA GLY A 473 -17.15 6.45 1.37
C GLY A 473 -18.47 7.16 1.08
N SER A 474 -18.67 8.43 1.48
CA SER A 474 -19.86 9.20 1.11
C SER A 474 -19.96 9.50 -0.39
N LEU A 475 -18.83 9.40 -1.10
CA LEU A 475 -18.74 9.54 -2.56
C LEU A 475 -19.12 8.24 -3.29
N ASP A 476 -19.10 7.10 -2.61
CA ASP A 476 -19.56 5.83 -3.17
C ASP A 476 -21.09 5.90 -3.41
N PRO A 477 -21.61 5.37 -4.53
CA PRO A 477 -23.03 5.45 -4.86
C PRO A 477 -23.96 4.88 -3.79
N GLU A 478 -23.50 3.88 -3.03
CA GLU A 478 -24.25 3.25 -1.95
C GLU A 478 -23.78 3.69 -0.55
N LYS A 479 -22.90 4.68 -0.48
CA LYS A 479 -22.30 5.21 0.74
C LYS A 479 -21.57 4.14 1.57
N LEU A 480 -20.70 3.38 0.90
CA LEU A 480 -19.89 2.31 1.52
C LEU A 480 -18.43 2.73 1.68
N CYS A 481 -17.73 2.19 2.67
CA CYS A 481 -16.29 2.39 2.89
C CYS A 481 -15.40 1.31 2.23
N VAL A 482 -16.02 0.29 1.61
CA VAL A 482 -15.35 -0.76 0.84
C VAL A 482 -16.13 -1.03 -0.43
N ARG A 483 -15.45 -1.06 -1.58
CA ARG A 483 -16.04 -1.32 -2.89
C ARG A 483 -15.12 -2.19 -3.74
N VAL A 484 -15.68 -3.20 -4.41
CA VAL A 484 -15.00 -3.91 -5.51
C VAL A 484 -15.46 -3.31 -6.82
N VAL A 485 -14.53 -3.01 -7.71
CA VAL A 485 -14.76 -2.64 -9.10
C VAL A 485 -14.20 -3.78 -9.95
N SER A 486 -15.09 -4.58 -10.53
CA SER A 486 -14.72 -5.80 -11.24
C SER A 486 -15.00 -5.70 -12.74
N SER A 487 -14.35 -6.56 -13.51
CA SER A 487 -14.64 -6.73 -14.93
C SER A 487 -14.21 -8.11 -15.40
N LYS A 488 -14.86 -8.64 -16.44
CA LYS A 488 -14.46 -9.93 -17.04
C LYS A 488 -13.10 -9.86 -17.73
N ARG A 489 -12.75 -8.72 -18.33
CA ARG A 489 -11.47 -8.49 -19.03
C ARG A 489 -10.95 -7.07 -18.87
N GLY A 490 -9.70 -6.85 -19.29
CA GLY A 490 -9.07 -5.53 -19.30
C GLY A 490 -9.82 -4.50 -20.14
N GLY A 491 -9.55 -3.21 -19.90
CA GLY A 491 -10.04 -2.15 -20.78
C GLY A 491 -11.54 -1.79 -20.66
N LEU A 492 -12.27 -2.34 -19.68
CA LEU A 492 -13.71 -2.08 -19.49
C LEU A 492 -14.03 -0.89 -18.56
N GLY A 493 -13.04 -0.11 -18.13
CA GLY A 493 -13.26 1.16 -17.42
C GLY A 493 -13.21 1.09 -15.89
N LYS A 494 -12.67 0.02 -15.30
CA LYS A 494 -12.49 -0.12 -13.84
C LYS A 494 -11.77 1.08 -13.21
N THR A 495 -10.57 1.40 -13.70
CA THR A 495 -9.79 2.56 -13.25
C THR A 495 -10.52 3.89 -13.49
N LEU A 496 -11.38 3.98 -14.51
CA LEU A 496 -12.18 5.19 -14.75
C LEU A 496 -13.21 5.42 -13.65
N VAL A 497 -13.86 4.36 -13.16
CA VAL A 497 -14.78 4.43 -12.00
C VAL A 497 -14.05 4.99 -10.78
N VAL A 498 -12.86 4.45 -10.48
CA VAL A 498 -12.02 4.93 -9.36
C VAL A 498 -11.66 6.40 -9.55
N ARG A 499 -11.22 6.80 -10.76
CA ARG A 499 -10.89 8.20 -11.09
C ARG A 499 -12.06 9.15 -10.86
N ARG A 500 -13.29 8.77 -11.27
CA ARG A 500 -14.48 9.62 -11.07
C ARG A 500 -14.84 9.80 -9.60
N LEU A 501 -14.51 8.84 -8.74
CA LEU A 501 -14.63 8.97 -7.30
C LEU A 501 -13.54 9.89 -6.74
N THR A 502 -12.28 9.70 -7.16
CA THR A 502 -11.14 10.47 -6.66
C THR A 502 -11.16 11.94 -7.10
N ASP A 503 -11.69 12.24 -8.28
CA ASP A 503 -11.91 13.61 -8.78
C ASP A 503 -12.77 14.46 -7.82
N GLN A 504 -13.59 13.82 -6.98
CA GLN A 504 -14.47 14.48 -6.04
C GLN A 504 -13.87 14.62 -4.62
N LEU A 505 -12.78 13.92 -4.31
CA LEU A 505 -12.16 13.95 -2.98
C LEU A 505 -11.69 15.35 -2.54
N PRO A 506 -11.08 16.19 -3.40
CA PRO A 506 -10.71 17.54 -3.01
C PRO A 506 -11.91 18.42 -2.65
N ASN A 507 -13.10 18.09 -3.16
CA ASN A 507 -14.33 18.86 -2.93
C ASN A 507 -14.97 18.56 -1.56
N LEU A 508 -14.48 17.55 -0.82
CA LEU A 508 -14.91 17.33 0.55
C LEU A 508 -14.40 18.48 1.42
N VAL A 509 -15.32 19.14 2.14
CA VAL A 509 -15.01 20.34 2.94
C VAL A 509 -13.84 20.11 3.89
N ASN A 510 -13.79 18.94 4.54
CA ASN A 510 -12.69 18.59 5.43
C ASN A 510 -11.34 18.39 4.70
N ASN A 511 -11.35 17.87 3.47
CA ASN A 511 -10.13 17.70 2.68
C ASN A 511 -9.62 19.04 2.14
N ASP A 512 -10.49 19.90 1.59
CA ASP A 512 -10.12 21.25 1.14
C ASP A 512 -9.44 22.05 2.25
N MET A 513 -9.99 22.02 3.47
CA MET A 513 -9.40 22.73 4.61
C MET A 513 -8.05 22.16 5.06
N VAL A 514 -7.84 20.84 4.96
CA VAL A 514 -6.54 20.23 5.28
C VAL A 514 -5.51 20.53 4.18
N LEU A 515 -5.89 20.49 2.90
CA LEU A 515 -5.00 20.73 1.77
C LEU A 515 -4.49 22.18 1.67
N ARG A 516 -5.27 23.17 2.13
CA ARG A 516 -4.82 24.57 2.19
C ARG A 516 -3.67 24.81 3.18
N ARG A 517 -3.37 23.83 4.03
CA ARG A 517 -2.18 23.84 4.87
C ARG A 517 -1.01 23.34 4.02
N HIS A 518 -0.17 24.27 3.56
CA HIS A 518 0.98 23.99 2.69
C HIS A 518 2.09 23.13 3.36
N ASP A 519 1.91 22.72 4.62
CA ASP A 519 2.92 22.02 5.43
C ASP A 519 2.91 20.49 5.27
N LEU A 520 1.98 19.92 4.48
CA LEU A 520 1.76 18.47 4.44
C LEU A 520 1.67 17.97 2.99
N ASN A 521 2.67 17.19 2.55
CA ASN A 521 2.63 16.46 1.28
C ASN A 521 1.68 15.24 1.39
N ILE A 522 0.37 15.49 1.39
CA ILE A 522 -0.67 14.48 1.60
C ILE A 522 -1.29 14.07 0.27
N SER A 523 -1.21 12.78 -0.04
CA SER A 523 -2.03 12.20 -1.12
C SER A 523 -3.44 11.83 -0.62
N LEU A 524 -4.47 12.36 -1.29
CA LEU A 524 -5.86 11.96 -1.07
C LEU A 524 -6.20 10.60 -1.71
N HIS A 525 -5.42 10.18 -2.70
CA HIS A 525 -5.62 8.95 -3.44
C HIS A 525 -4.31 8.16 -3.52
N VAL A 526 -4.29 6.98 -2.90
CA VAL A 526 -3.13 6.10 -2.88
C VAL A 526 -3.47 4.87 -3.71
N THR A 527 -2.74 4.64 -4.80
CA THR A 527 -2.84 3.39 -5.58
C THR A 527 -1.77 2.42 -5.10
N VAL A 528 -2.18 1.20 -4.76
CA VAL A 528 -1.30 0.13 -4.31
C VAL A 528 -1.43 -1.07 -5.26
N PRO A 529 -0.41 -1.34 -6.10
CA PRO A 529 -0.45 -2.45 -7.03
C PRO A 529 -0.14 -3.77 -6.32
N LEU A 530 -1.09 -4.69 -6.32
CA LEU A 530 -0.92 -6.06 -5.83
C LEU A 530 -0.55 -6.97 -7.00
N HIS A 531 0.73 -7.28 -7.11
CA HIS A 531 1.32 -8.11 -8.17
C HIS A 531 2.13 -9.26 -7.57
N GLY A 532 2.32 -10.33 -8.34
CA GLY A 532 3.06 -11.52 -7.91
C GLY A 532 2.16 -12.76 -7.80
N ASN A 533 2.75 -13.87 -7.36
CA ASN A 533 2.03 -15.15 -7.21
C ASN A 533 1.44 -15.35 -5.80
N SER A 534 1.90 -14.57 -4.82
CA SER A 534 1.50 -14.62 -3.42
C SER A 534 1.62 -13.23 -2.80
N THR A 535 0.76 -12.94 -1.82
CA THR A 535 0.83 -11.69 -1.04
C THR A 535 1.28 -11.96 0.38
N ASP A 536 2.24 -11.17 0.85
CA ASP A 536 2.61 -11.00 2.26
C ASP A 536 2.01 -9.69 2.78
N SER A 537 1.48 -9.69 4.00
CA SER A 537 1.03 -8.47 4.70
C SER A 537 2.12 -7.40 4.72
N SER A 538 3.39 -7.81 4.80
CA SER A 538 4.55 -6.91 4.86
C SER A 538 4.64 -5.99 3.62
N MET A 539 4.40 -6.52 2.41
CA MET A 539 4.45 -5.74 1.17
C MET A 539 3.40 -4.62 1.14
N LEU A 540 2.20 -4.93 1.63
CA LEU A 540 1.10 -3.97 1.67
C LEU A 540 1.31 -2.95 2.79
N VAL A 541 1.84 -3.37 3.94
CA VAL A 541 2.23 -2.46 5.03
C VAL A 541 3.29 -1.48 4.54
N ASP A 542 4.35 -1.93 3.87
CA ASP A 542 5.39 -1.06 3.31
C ASP A 542 4.84 -0.02 2.34
N SER A 543 3.85 -0.38 1.54
CA SER A 543 3.20 0.52 0.59
C SER A 543 2.26 1.54 1.27
N LEU A 544 1.69 1.20 2.43
CA LEU A 544 0.71 2.03 3.12
C LEU A 544 1.32 2.92 4.21
N LEU A 545 2.38 2.46 4.89
CA LEU A 545 3.02 3.17 6.00
C LEU A 545 3.51 4.60 5.67
N PRO A 546 4.06 4.89 4.48
CA PRO A 546 4.42 6.25 4.08
C PRO A 546 3.24 7.23 4.09
N HIS A 547 2.01 6.71 4.07
CA HIS A 547 0.78 7.49 4.10
C HIS A 547 0.10 7.48 5.46
N VAL A 548 0.77 7.13 6.56
CA VAL A 548 0.16 7.18 7.90
C VAL A 548 -0.13 8.63 8.29
N VAL A 549 -1.33 8.86 8.83
CA VAL A 549 -1.81 10.16 9.32
C VAL A 549 -2.40 9.99 10.70
N LYS A 550 -2.18 10.96 11.60
CA LYS A 550 -2.73 10.94 12.97
C LYS A 550 -4.26 10.82 12.95
N ALA A 551 -4.81 10.02 13.86
CA ALA A 551 -6.23 9.68 13.90
C ALA A 551 -7.17 10.89 14.02
N ASN A 552 -6.72 11.97 14.64
CA ASN A 552 -7.48 13.22 14.85
C ASN A 552 -7.49 14.17 13.65
N VAL A 553 -6.67 13.93 12.62
CA VAL A 553 -6.66 14.77 11.40
C VAL A 553 -7.91 14.41 10.57
N PRO A 554 -8.82 15.37 10.31
CA PRO A 554 -10.09 15.09 9.62
C PRO A 554 -9.89 14.97 8.10
N LEU A 555 -9.13 13.97 7.69
CA LEU A 555 -8.77 13.68 6.32
C LEU A 555 -9.47 12.40 5.86
N SER A 556 -10.00 12.43 4.65
CA SER A 556 -10.71 11.30 4.04
C SER A 556 -10.05 10.93 2.71
N ARG A 557 -9.61 9.68 2.58
CA ARG A 557 -8.80 9.23 1.45
C ARG A 557 -9.39 8.02 0.75
N VAL A 558 -8.93 7.79 -0.47
CA VAL A 558 -9.20 6.56 -1.22
C VAL A 558 -7.91 5.74 -1.32
N PHE A 559 -7.99 4.50 -0.86
CA PHE A 559 -6.97 3.47 -1.08
C PHE A 559 -7.44 2.57 -2.21
N HIS A 560 -6.81 2.70 -3.36
CA HIS A 560 -7.08 1.94 -4.56
C HIS A 560 -6.13 0.73 -4.61
N LEU A 561 -6.65 -0.46 -4.33
CA LEU A 561 -5.92 -1.73 -4.42
C LEU A 561 -6.10 -2.29 -5.83
N ASP A 562 -5.06 -2.17 -6.67
CA ASP A 562 -5.07 -2.66 -8.05
C ASP A 562 -4.56 -4.11 -8.08
N VAL A 563 -5.49 -5.07 -8.23
CA VAL A 563 -5.18 -6.50 -8.13
C VAL A 563 -4.84 -7.06 -9.50
N SER A 564 -3.58 -7.46 -9.66
CA SER A 564 -3.12 -8.13 -10.87
C SER A 564 -3.80 -9.49 -11.05
N PRO A 565 -4.22 -9.84 -12.28
CA PRO A 565 -4.58 -11.21 -12.67
C PRO A 565 -3.65 -12.33 -12.25
N SER A 566 -2.36 -12.03 -12.07
CA SER A 566 -1.34 -13.03 -11.76
C SER A 566 -1.37 -13.49 -10.29
N MET A 567 -2.13 -12.80 -9.44
CA MET A 567 -2.29 -13.10 -8.01
C MET A 567 -2.95 -14.46 -7.79
N ARG A 568 -2.18 -15.44 -7.29
CA ARG A 568 -2.66 -16.83 -7.12
C ARG A 568 -3.03 -17.20 -5.68
N ARG A 569 -2.28 -16.73 -4.69
CA ARG A 569 -2.39 -17.19 -3.30
C ARG A 569 -2.38 -16.03 -2.30
N GLY A 570 -3.06 -16.21 -1.17
CA GLY A 570 -2.99 -15.29 -0.01
C GLY A 570 -3.88 -14.04 -0.08
N LEU A 571 -4.47 -13.72 -1.23
CA LEU A 571 -5.30 -12.53 -1.40
C LEU A 571 -6.50 -12.51 -0.43
N ASP A 572 -7.22 -13.61 -0.29
CA ASP A 572 -8.41 -13.68 0.57
C ASP A 572 -8.07 -13.40 2.03
N THR A 573 -6.99 -14.00 2.55
CA THR A 573 -6.50 -13.74 3.92
C THR A 573 -6.06 -12.29 4.11
N LEU A 574 -5.32 -11.74 3.13
CA LEU A 574 -4.87 -10.35 3.17
C LEU A 574 -6.05 -9.38 3.22
N LEU A 575 -7.03 -9.57 2.33
CA LEU A 575 -8.24 -8.75 2.26
C LEU A 575 -9.09 -8.92 3.51
N PHE A 576 -9.18 -10.12 4.07
CA PHE A 576 -9.90 -10.35 5.32
C PHE A 576 -9.24 -9.61 6.50
N ASN A 577 -7.92 -9.69 6.64
CA ASN A 577 -7.19 -8.96 7.68
C ASN A 577 -7.38 -7.44 7.55
N LEU A 578 -7.25 -6.88 6.34
CA LEU A 578 -7.39 -5.44 6.10
C LEU A 578 -8.84 -4.93 6.23
N LEU A 579 -9.79 -5.60 5.58
CA LEU A 579 -11.16 -5.10 5.40
C LEU A 579 -12.10 -5.61 6.49
N VAL A 580 -11.90 -6.81 7.02
CA VAL A 580 -12.75 -7.34 8.11
C VAL A 580 -12.11 -7.03 9.46
N LEU A 581 -10.88 -7.50 9.70
CA LEU A 581 -10.20 -7.30 11.00
C LEU A 581 -9.69 -5.86 11.21
N GLY A 582 -9.59 -5.09 10.12
CA GLY A 582 -9.30 -3.66 10.17
C GLY A 582 -7.81 -3.32 10.36
N SER A 583 -6.90 -4.29 10.31
CA SER A 583 -5.48 -4.03 10.50
C SER A 583 -4.58 -5.06 9.80
N LEU A 584 -3.40 -4.60 9.39
CA LEU A 584 -2.30 -5.43 8.92
C LEU A 584 -1.09 -5.22 9.83
N CYS A 585 -0.41 -6.30 10.20
CA CYS A 585 0.86 -6.27 10.89
C CYS A 585 1.92 -6.88 9.97
N ASP A 586 3.10 -6.27 9.92
CA ASP A 586 4.25 -6.88 9.26
C ASP A 586 5.11 -7.68 10.25
N LYS A 587 6.17 -8.30 9.72
CA LYS A 587 7.14 -9.08 10.50
C LYS A 587 8.00 -8.25 11.46
N MET A 588 8.01 -6.93 11.32
CA MET A 588 8.73 -6.00 12.20
C MET A 588 7.83 -5.46 13.32
N GLY A 589 6.58 -5.89 13.40
CA GLY A 589 5.61 -5.41 14.38
C GLY A 589 4.99 -4.05 14.05
N ARG A 590 5.26 -3.47 12.87
CA ARG A 590 4.62 -2.24 12.39
C ARG A 590 3.19 -2.55 11.97
N VAL A 591 2.27 -1.63 12.26
CA VAL A 591 0.84 -1.87 12.05
C VAL A 591 0.22 -0.78 11.19
N TRP A 592 -0.53 -1.21 10.18
CA TRP A 592 -1.48 -0.39 9.46
C TRP A 592 -2.90 -0.64 9.98
N ARG A 593 -3.66 0.42 10.29
CA ARG A 593 -5.06 0.34 10.71
C ARG A 593 -5.97 1.06 9.73
N ARG A 594 -7.08 0.40 9.40
CA ARG A 594 -8.13 0.98 8.56
C ARG A 594 -8.90 2.04 9.34
N ARG A 595 -8.99 3.26 8.79
CA ARG A 595 -9.89 4.30 9.31
C ARG A 595 -11.29 4.11 8.74
N SER A 596 -12.31 4.36 9.55
CA SER A 596 -13.71 4.30 9.10
C SER A 596 -14.10 5.44 8.14
N THR A 597 -13.25 6.46 8.02
CA THR A 597 -13.43 7.63 7.13
C THR A 597 -12.78 7.46 5.77
N ASP A 598 -11.90 6.47 5.61
CA ASP A 598 -11.25 6.16 4.34
C ASP A 598 -12.11 5.18 3.51
N LEU A 599 -11.95 5.20 2.19
CA LEU A 599 -12.62 4.30 1.24
C LEU A 599 -11.58 3.37 0.61
N TYR A 600 -11.81 2.07 0.70
CA TYR A 600 -10.99 1.06 0.05
C TYR A 600 -11.68 0.58 -1.22
N VAL A 601 -11.04 0.76 -2.36
CA VAL A 601 -11.55 0.33 -3.67
C VAL A 601 -10.64 -0.76 -4.21
N LEU A 602 -11.19 -1.94 -4.47
CA LEU A 602 -10.47 -3.07 -5.03
C LEU A 602 -10.77 -3.14 -6.52
N GLU A 603 -9.76 -2.95 -7.36
CA GLU A 603 -9.86 -3.15 -8.81
C GLU A 603 -9.46 -4.60 -9.15
N ILE A 604 -10.40 -5.40 -9.67
CA ILE A 604 -10.19 -6.85 -9.93
C ILE A 604 -10.65 -7.22 -11.34
N THR A 605 -9.86 -8.05 -12.04
CA THR A 605 -10.29 -8.69 -13.29
C THR A 605 -10.60 -10.17 -13.05
N THR A 606 -11.86 -10.58 -13.17
CA THR A 606 -12.35 -11.87 -12.68
C THR A 606 -12.12 -13.06 -13.62
N ALA A 607 -11.95 -12.82 -14.93
CA ALA A 607 -11.74 -13.88 -15.93
C ALA A 607 -10.43 -13.69 -16.70
N ALA A 608 -9.37 -13.27 -16.02
CA ALA A 608 -8.08 -13.11 -16.66
C ALA A 608 -7.41 -14.48 -16.92
N PRO A 609 -6.77 -14.69 -18.09
CA PRO A 609 -6.06 -15.92 -18.38
C PRO A 609 -4.95 -16.15 -17.35
N LEU A 610 -4.89 -17.36 -16.81
CA LEU A 610 -3.79 -17.79 -15.95
C LEU A 610 -2.47 -17.72 -16.74
N PRO A 611 -1.38 -17.13 -16.19
CA PRO A 611 -0.08 -17.16 -16.83
C PRO A 611 0.37 -18.62 -17.08
N MET A 612 0.85 -18.89 -18.29
CA MET A 612 1.44 -20.17 -18.71
C MET A 612 2.45 -20.67 -17.68
N GLY A 613 2.17 -21.81 -17.06
CA GLY A 613 3.04 -22.42 -16.05
C GLY A 613 2.30 -23.15 -14.94
N PHE A 614 1.30 -23.97 -15.27
CA PHE A 614 0.74 -24.92 -14.32
C PHE A 614 1.70 -26.10 -14.15
N THR A 615 2.04 -26.44 -12.91
CA THR A 615 2.48 -27.80 -12.59
C THR A 615 1.25 -28.70 -12.56
N ARG A 616 1.39 -29.94 -13.05
CA ARG A 616 0.35 -30.98 -13.14
C ARG A 616 -0.36 -31.29 -11.81
N GLU A 617 0.16 -30.79 -10.69
CA GLU A 617 -0.34 -31.02 -9.34
C GLU A 617 -1.51 -30.08 -8.98
N GLU A 618 -1.52 -28.83 -9.44
CA GLU A 618 -2.59 -27.86 -9.12
C GLU A 618 -3.88 -28.08 -9.94
N GLU A 619 -3.75 -28.59 -11.18
CA GLU A 619 -4.90 -28.98 -12.00
C GLU A 619 -5.56 -30.28 -11.51
N ALA A 620 -4.77 -31.23 -10.97
CA ALA A 620 -5.28 -32.46 -10.38
C ALA A 620 -6.09 -32.20 -9.10
N GLU A 621 -5.65 -31.26 -8.26
CA GLU A 621 -6.42 -30.82 -7.08
C GLU A 621 -7.73 -30.12 -7.44
N SER A 622 -7.84 -29.54 -8.63
CA SER A 622 -9.04 -28.83 -9.09
C SER A 622 -10.10 -29.79 -9.66
N GLN A 623 -9.67 -30.91 -10.26
CA GLN A 623 -10.58 -31.90 -10.88
C GLN A 623 -11.12 -32.96 -9.90
N VAL A 624 -10.40 -33.27 -8.82
CA VAL A 624 -10.86 -34.24 -7.79
C VAL A 624 -11.98 -33.67 -6.88
N ARG A 625 -12.21 -32.35 -6.89
CA ARG A 625 -13.17 -31.62 -6.02
C ARG A 625 -14.68 -31.81 -6.35
N GLN A 626 -15.05 -32.73 -7.25
CA GLN A 626 -16.39 -32.70 -7.88
C GLN A 626 -17.52 -33.45 -7.14
N SER A 627 -17.29 -34.09 -5.99
CA SER A 627 -18.34 -34.84 -5.29
C SER A 627 -18.59 -34.31 -3.88
N GLY A 628 -19.62 -33.46 -3.72
CA GLY A 628 -20.31 -33.26 -2.42
C GLY A 628 -20.02 -31.99 -1.60
N ARG A 629 -19.59 -30.87 -2.18
CA ARG A 629 -19.25 -29.63 -1.42
C ARG A 629 -20.28 -28.50 -1.52
N SER A 630 -20.31 -27.67 -0.46
CA SER A 630 -21.05 -26.41 -0.28
C SER A 630 -20.89 -25.43 -1.46
N VAL A 631 -21.91 -24.60 -1.73
CA VAL A 631 -21.90 -23.57 -2.80
C VAL A 631 -20.75 -22.56 -2.63
N MET A 632 -20.23 -22.39 -1.42
CA MET A 632 -19.15 -21.47 -1.10
C MET A 632 -17.75 -21.97 -1.50
N SER A 633 -17.56 -23.28 -1.73
CA SER A 633 -16.26 -23.88 -2.04
C SER A 633 -15.69 -23.56 -3.44
N LYS A 634 -16.20 -22.51 -4.09
CA LYS A 634 -15.85 -22.13 -5.47
C LYS A 634 -15.61 -20.63 -5.64
N ARG A 635 -15.81 -19.80 -4.61
CA ARG A 635 -15.79 -18.34 -4.74
C ARG A 635 -14.73 -17.72 -3.83
N PRO A 636 -13.90 -16.79 -4.35
CA PRO A 636 -12.94 -16.04 -3.54
C PRO A 636 -13.64 -15.08 -2.57
N PHE A 637 -12.97 -14.67 -1.51
CA PHE A 637 -13.53 -13.80 -0.47
C PHE A 637 -14.06 -12.47 -1.05
N TYR A 638 -13.37 -11.90 -2.05
CA TYR A 638 -13.79 -10.64 -2.65
C TYR A 638 -15.16 -10.71 -3.35
N ASP A 639 -15.68 -11.90 -3.69
CA ASP A 639 -17.04 -12.06 -4.21
C ASP A 639 -18.12 -11.77 -3.16
N LEU A 640 -17.78 -11.83 -1.86
CA LEU A 640 -18.69 -11.49 -0.76
C LEU A 640 -18.76 -9.97 -0.52
N LEU A 641 -17.86 -9.19 -1.12
CA LEU A 641 -17.82 -7.75 -0.96
C LEU A 641 -18.83 -7.05 -1.90
N PRO A 642 -19.26 -5.81 -1.58
CA PRO A 642 -20.09 -5.01 -2.48
C PRO A 642 -19.37 -4.70 -3.78
N THR A 643 -19.96 -5.09 -4.92
CA THR A 643 -19.30 -5.04 -6.24
C THR A 643 -20.04 -4.17 -7.24
N ILE A 644 -19.29 -3.38 -7.98
CA ILE A 644 -19.69 -2.72 -9.24
C ILE A 644 -19.02 -3.49 -10.38
N GLU A 645 -19.80 -3.93 -11.37
CA GLU A 645 -19.28 -4.68 -12.52
C GLU A 645 -19.20 -3.77 -13.76
N CYS A 646 -17.99 -3.59 -14.27
CA CYS A 646 -17.72 -2.98 -15.57
C CYS A 646 -18.00 -3.99 -16.69
N GLU A 647 -19.11 -3.78 -17.37
CA GLU A 647 -19.65 -4.69 -18.38
C GLU A 647 -19.10 -4.41 -19.79
N THR A 648 -19.33 -5.36 -20.71
CA THR A 648 -18.96 -5.19 -22.13
C THR A 648 -19.82 -4.13 -22.81
N LEU A 649 -19.30 -3.52 -23.87
CA LEU A 649 -19.99 -2.43 -24.57
C LEU A 649 -21.32 -2.89 -25.19
N ARG A 650 -21.44 -4.17 -25.57
CA ARG A 650 -22.71 -4.77 -26.02
C ARG A 650 -23.77 -4.74 -24.90
N THR A 651 -23.40 -5.16 -23.69
CA THR A 651 -24.28 -5.11 -22.52
C THR A 651 -24.65 -3.66 -22.17
N VAL A 652 -23.66 -2.75 -22.18
CA VAL A 652 -23.89 -1.32 -21.94
C VAL A 652 -24.86 -0.74 -22.97
N GLN A 653 -24.71 -1.07 -24.26
CA GLN A 653 -25.61 -0.61 -25.31
C GLN A 653 -27.06 -1.07 -25.08
N CYS A 654 -27.27 -2.32 -24.66
CA CYS A 654 -28.59 -2.83 -24.30
C CYS A 654 -29.18 -2.11 -23.08
N ARG A 655 -28.34 -1.74 -22.10
CA ARG A 655 -28.75 -1.05 -20.86
C ARG A 655 -28.98 0.45 -21.01
N LEU A 656 -28.47 1.10 -22.06
CA LEU A 656 -28.73 2.52 -22.39
C LEU A 656 -30.19 2.80 -22.85
N ALA A 657 -31.18 2.02 -22.38
CA ALA A 657 -32.60 2.16 -22.69
C ALA A 657 -33.33 3.08 -21.69
N GLU A 658 -34.57 3.46 -22.02
CA GLU A 658 -35.29 4.62 -21.44
C GLU A 658 -35.63 4.51 -19.93
N ASN A 659 -35.57 3.32 -19.33
CA ASN A 659 -35.90 3.09 -17.91
C ASN A 659 -34.74 2.41 -17.17
N PRO A 660 -33.73 3.16 -16.69
CA PRO A 660 -32.66 2.60 -15.86
C PRO A 660 -33.19 2.18 -14.48
N ASP A 661 -32.70 1.07 -13.93
CA ASP A 661 -32.96 0.69 -12.54
C ASP A 661 -32.23 1.70 -11.63
N PRO A 662 -32.92 2.41 -10.72
CA PRO A 662 -32.28 3.35 -9.80
C PRO A 662 -31.28 2.69 -8.83
N ASN A 663 -31.28 1.36 -8.71
CA ASN A 663 -30.33 0.61 -7.89
C ASN A 663 -29.20 -0.04 -8.70
N ASP A 664 -29.14 0.16 -10.02
CA ASP A 664 -28.03 -0.30 -10.85
C ASP A 664 -26.93 0.78 -10.88
N PHE A 665 -25.86 0.51 -10.14
CA PHE A 665 -24.69 1.40 -10.06
C PHE A 665 -23.58 1.00 -11.03
N ASN A 666 -23.82 0.02 -11.91
CA ASN A 666 -22.82 -0.39 -12.89
C ASN A 666 -22.56 0.75 -13.91
N PRO A 667 -21.29 1.03 -14.23
CA PRO A 667 -20.94 2.10 -15.13
C PRO A 667 -21.45 1.80 -16.55
N LEU A 668 -22.09 2.80 -17.15
CA LEU A 668 -22.46 2.81 -18.56
C LEU A 668 -21.45 3.67 -19.35
N PHE A 669 -21.88 4.24 -20.48
CA PHE A 669 -21.06 5.18 -21.22
C PHE A 669 -20.88 6.49 -20.42
N ASP A 670 -19.66 6.72 -19.94
CA ASP A 670 -19.28 7.88 -19.12
C ASP A 670 -19.63 9.20 -19.80
N VAL A 671 -20.35 10.07 -19.09
CA VAL A 671 -20.88 11.33 -19.64
C VAL A 671 -19.77 12.34 -19.92
N LYS A 672 -18.71 12.37 -19.10
CA LYS A 672 -17.59 13.31 -19.31
C LYS A 672 -16.75 12.89 -20.53
N GLU A 673 -16.50 11.60 -20.71
CA GLU A 673 -15.83 11.07 -21.91
C GLU A 673 -16.70 11.29 -23.16
N PHE A 674 -18.00 11.00 -23.09
CA PHE A 674 -18.90 11.21 -24.22
C PHE A 674 -18.97 12.68 -24.69
N ARG A 675 -18.96 13.63 -23.75
CA ARG A 675 -19.03 15.07 -24.06
C ARG A 675 -17.68 15.68 -24.44
N ASN A 676 -16.60 14.90 -24.41
CA ASN A 676 -15.29 15.41 -24.81
C ASN A 676 -15.25 15.69 -26.33
N ALA A 677 -14.39 16.62 -26.73
CA ALA A 677 -14.31 17.05 -28.13
C ALA A 677 -13.92 15.91 -29.11
N PRO A 678 -12.96 15.00 -28.80
CA PRO A 678 -12.64 13.88 -29.67
C PRO A 678 -13.82 12.95 -29.96
N PHE A 679 -14.57 12.54 -28.94
CA PHE A 679 -15.75 11.69 -29.11
C PHE A 679 -16.85 12.41 -29.89
N GLN A 680 -17.12 13.68 -29.59
CA GLN A 680 -18.15 14.45 -30.28
C GLN A 680 -17.81 14.71 -31.76
N ARG A 681 -16.55 15.02 -32.08
CA ARG A 681 -16.09 15.15 -33.47
C ARG A 681 -16.37 13.86 -34.21
N VAL A 682 -15.81 12.75 -33.74
CA VAL A 682 -15.97 11.43 -34.38
C VAL A 682 -17.45 11.05 -34.52
N TYR A 683 -18.22 11.21 -33.46
CA TYR A 683 -19.65 10.90 -33.45
C TYR A 683 -20.43 11.66 -34.53
N GLN A 684 -20.24 12.97 -34.63
CA GLN A 684 -20.98 13.81 -35.58
C GLN A 684 -20.63 13.47 -37.03
N TYR A 685 -19.34 13.23 -37.35
CA TYR A 685 -18.94 12.76 -38.68
C TYR A 685 -19.53 11.38 -39.00
N LEU A 686 -19.47 10.42 -38.08
CA LEU A 686 -20.06 9.09 -38.27
C LEU A 686 -21.58 9.16 -38.46
N LYS A 687 -22.26 10.04 -37.73
CA LYS A 687 -23.71 10.23 -37.82
C LYS A 687 -24.11 10.75 -39.19
N LEU A 688 -23.47 11.83 -39.65
CA LEU A 688 -23.73 12.42 -40.97
C LEU A 688 -23.36 11.46 -42.11
N SER A 689 -22.23 10.74 -41.99
CA SER A 689 -21.80 9.74 -42.96
C SER A 689 -22.80 8.58 -43.07
N ASN A 690 -23.30 8.08 -41.94
CA ASN A 690 -24.30 7.00 -41.89
C ASN A 690 -25.67 7.42 -42.46
N GLU A 691 -26.04 8.69 -42.31
CA GLU A 691 -27.26 9.25 -42.91
C GLU A 691 -27.13 9.54 -44.42
N GLY A 692 -25.94 9.34 -45.00
CA GLY A 692 -25.67 9.64 -46.42
C GLY A 692 -25.67 11.14 -46.75
N LYS A 693 -25.53 12.00 -45.73
CA LYS A 693 -25.43 13.46 -45.93
C LYS A 693 -24.02 13.82 -46.41
N GLY A 694 -23.93 14.76 -47.35
CA GLY A 694 -22.65 15.29 -47.82
C GLY A 694 -21.87 15.99 -46.69
N LEU A 695 -20.60 15.62 -46.51
CA LEU A 695 -19.73 16.14 -45.45
C LEU A 695 -18.97 17.41 -45.86
N ASP A 696 -19.05 17.80 -47.12
CA ASP A 696 -18.32 18.91 -47.73
C ASP A 696 -18.40 20.24 -46.98
N ASN A 697 -19.58 20.56 -46.43
CA ASN A 697 -19.82 21.81 -45.71
C ASN A 697 -19.81 21.65 -44.17
N PHE A 698 -19.50 20.46 -43.66
CA PHE A 698 -19.54 20.19 -42.22
C PHE A 698 -18.15 20.30 -41.61
N THR A 699 -17.95 21.20 -40.65
CA THR A 699 -16.75 21.27 -39.83
C THR A 699 -17.16 21.21 -38.36
N PHE A 700 -16.45 20.42 -37.57
CA PHE A 700 -16.76 20.28 -36.15
C PHE A 700 -16.54 21.60 -35.40
N LEU A 701 -17.53 21.99 -34.60
CA LEU A 701 -17.47 23.15 -33.71
C LEU A 701 -17.38 22.67 -32.26
N PRO A 702 -16.27 22.93 -31.55
CA PRO A 702 -16.17 22.62 -30.14
C PRO A 702 -17.32 23.24 -29.33
N GLY A 703 -17.96 22.45 -28.47
CA GLY A 703 -19.08 22.90 -27.64
C GLY A 703 -20.48 22.68 -28.25
N ASN A 704 -20.59 22.38 -29.55
CA ASN A 704 -21.84 21.89 -30.13
C ASN A 704 -21.98 20.39 -29.81
N ILE A 705 -22.68 20.07 -28.70
CA ILE A 705 -22.83 18.71 -28.21
C ILE A 705 -24.13 18.09 -28.75
N ASP A 706 -24.03 16.94 -29.40
CA ASP A 706 -25.17 16.09 -29.72
C ASP A 706 -25.30 15.05 -28.61
N ASP A 707 -26.38 15.12 -27.81
CA ASP A 707 -26.51 14.39 -26.53
C ASP A 707 -27.07 12.96 -26.67
N ASP A 708 -27.11 12.40 -27.90
CA ASP A 708 -27.57 11.04 -28.15
C ASP A 708 -26.45 9.98 -27.96
N ARG A 709 -26.22 9.65 -26.69
CA ARG A 709 -25.24 8.64 -26.24
C ARG A 709 -25.47 7.25 -26.84
N LYS A 710 -26.72 6.85 -27.03
CA LYS A 710 -27.07 5.51 -27.50
C LYS A 710 -26.69 5.35 -28.96
N THR A 711 -27.05 6.33 -29.79
CA THR A 711 -26.65 6.34 -31.20
C THR A 711 -25.15 6.51 -31.34
N CYS A 712 -24.50 7.31 -30.48
CA CYS A 712 -23.04 7.43 -30.45
C CYS A 712 -22.36 6.08 -30.25
N LEU A 713 -22.71 5.35 -29.18
CA LEU A 713 -22.12 4.03 -28.93
C LEU A 713 -22.41 3.04 -30.07
N MET A 714 -23.63 3.05 -30.61
CA MET A 714 -24.01 2.20 -31.75
C MET A 714 -23.13 2.45 -32.97
N LEU A 715 -22.92 3.72 -33.33
CA LEU A 715 -22.08 4.09 -34.47
C LEU A 715 -20.61 3.74 -34.23
N LEU A 716 -20.09 3.93 -33.02
CA LEU A 716 -18.72 3.53 -32.67
C LEU A 716 -18.53 2.02 -32.81
N LEU A 717 -19.43 1.22 -32.23
CA LEU A 717 -19.39 -0.24 -32.32
C LEU A 717 -19.45 -0.74 -33.77
N ARG A 718 -20.30 -0.11 -34.59
CA ARG A 718 -20.44 -0.49 -36.00
C ARG A 718 -19.20 -0.17 -36.85
N ASN A 719 -18.50 0.92 -36.55
CA ASN A 719 -17.40 1.41 -37.39
C ASN A 719 -16.00 1.01 -36.89
N CYS A 720 -15.84 0.62 -35.62
CA CYS A 720 -14.53 0.26 -35.06
C CYS A 720 -13.93 -1.03 -35.63
N GLY A 721 -14.75 -1.92 -36.21
CA GLY A 721 -14.30 -3.15 -36.87
C GLY A 721 -14.04 -4.35 -35.96
N ILE A 722 -14.10 -4.16 -34.64
CA ILE A 722 -13.92 -5.23 -33.65
C ILE A 722 -15.30 -5.76 -33.23
N PRO A 723 -15.54 -7.08 -33.22
CA PRO A 723 -16.86 -7.63 -32.87
C PRO A 723 -17.34 -7.30 -31.46
N ASP A 724 -16.47 -7.41 -30.45
CA ASP A 724 -16.76 -7.04 -29.06
C ASP A 724 -15.57 -6.24 -28.51
N PRO A 725 -15.51 -4.91 -28.75
CA PRO A 725 -14.42 -4.08 -28.28
C PRO A 725 -14.55 -3.73 -26.80
N SER A 726 -13.43 -3.47 -26.17
CA SER A 726 -13.24 -2.80 -24.89
C SER A 726 -13.36 -1.27 -25.04
N TRP A 727 -13.52 -0.56 -23.91
CA TRP A 727 -13.49 0.91 -23.93
C TRP A 727 -12.11 1.44 -24.34
N SER A 728 -11.03 0.73 -24.04
CA SER A 728 -9.68 1.06 -24.53
C SER A 728 -9.61 1.01 -26.05
N GLU A 729 -10.11 -0.05 -26.70
CA GLU A 729 -10.09 -0.17 -28.16
C GLU A 729 -10.96 0.90 -28.83
N ILE A 730 -12.15 1.19 -28.29
CA ILE A 730 -12.96 2.32 -28.76
C ILE A 730 -12.23 3.65 -28.59
N ARG A 731 -11.54 3.86 -27.47
CA ARG A 731 -10.75 5.08 -27.25
C ARG A 731 -9.61 5.21 -28.26
N HIS A 732 -8.93 4.12 -28.62
CA HIS A 732 -7.90 4.13 -29.67
C HIS A 732 -8.51 4.47 -31.03
N PHE A 733 -9.63 3.83 -31.42
CA PHE A 733 -10.36 4.13 -32.64
C PHE A 733 -10.77 5.61 -32.71
N VAL A 734 -11.39 6.12 -31.65
CA VAL A 734 -11.82 7.53 -31.56
C VAL A 734 -10.62 8.47 -31.63
N SER A 735 -9.54 8.17 -30.90
CA SER A 735 -8.34 9.03 -30.88
C SER A 735 -7.71 9.12 -32.27
N PHE A 736 -7.55 7.99 -32.95
CA PHE A 736 -6.96 7.95 -34.29
C PHE A 736 -7.86 8.64 -35.32
N LEU A 737 -9.14 8.30 -35.38
CA LEU A 737 -10.09 8.94 -36.30
C LEU A 737 -10.21 10.44 -36.04
N ASN A 738 -10.23 10.87 -34.78
CA ASN A 738 -10.22 12.27 -34.42
C ASN A 738 -8.98 13.01 -34.94
N SER A 739 -7.79 12.40 -34.88
CA SER A 739 -6.58 13.00 -35.45
C SER A 739 -6.71 13.17 -36.95
N GLN A 740 -7.14 12.12 -37.66
CA GLN A 740 -7.33 12.15 -39.11
C GLN A 740 -8.36 13.22 -39.51
N LEU A 741 -9.50 13.29 -38.81
CA LEU A 741 -10.54 14.29 -39.07
C LEU A 741 -10.05 15.72 -38.83
N ARG A 742 -9.13 15.96 -37.88
CA ARG A 742 -8.50 17.27 -37.70
C ARG A 742 -7.63 17.64 -38.88
N ASP A 743 -6.86 16.70 -39.40
CA ASP A 743 -6.02 16.94 -40.57
C ASP A 743 -6.88 17.20 -41.82
N CYS A 744 -8.02 16.51 -41.94
CA CYS A 744 -9.05 16.79 -42.95
C CYS A 744 -9.64 18.21 -42.79
N GLU A 745 -10.01 18.62 -41.58
CA GLU A 745 -10.52 19.96 -41.29
C GLU A 745 -9.54 21.09 -41.64
N GLN A 746 -8.23 20.80 -41.57
CA GLN A 746 -7.16 21.77 -41.83
C GLN A 746 -6.61 21.70 -43.25
N SER A 747 -6.99 20.68 -44.03
CA SER A 747 -6.49 20.49 -45.39
C SER A 747 -7.12 21.47 -46.36
N PHE A 748 -6.28 22.06 -47.20
CA PHE A 748 -6.69 22.95 -48.28
C PHE A 748 -7.71 22.30 -49.25
N PHE A 749 -7.53 21.01 -49.56
CA PHE A 749 -8.42 20.29 -50.48
C PHE A 749 -9.81 20.01 -49.90
N CYS A 750 -9.95 20.02 -48.58
CA CYS A 750 -11.21 19.74 -47.90
C CYS A 750 -12.00 21.02 -47.56
N ASP A 751 -11.41 22.20 -47.76
CA ASP A 751 -12.14 23.48 -47.71
C ASP A 751 -12.86 23.73 -49.04
N MET A 752 -14.12 23.30 -49.08
CA MET A 752 -14.94 23.41 -50.28
C MET A 752 -15.30 24.86 -50.64
N GLN A 753 -15.26 25.79 -49.69
CA GLN A 753 -15.48 27.21 -49.97
C GLN A 753 -14.26 27.82 -50.67
N LEU A 754 -13.06 27.49 -50.20
CA LEU A 754 -11.79 27.87 -50.81
C LEU A 754 -11.61 27.23 -52.18
N MET A 755 -11.85 25.93 -52.31
CA MET A 755 -11.74 25.21 -53.58
C MET A 755 -12.73 25.72 -54.62
N ARG A 756 -13.97 26.04 -54.24
CA ARG A 756 -14.93 26.70 -55.15
C ARG A 756 -14.44 28.08 -55.61
N THR A 757 -13.76 28.82 -54.75
CA THR A 757 -13.24 30.16 -55.07
C THR A 757 -12.05 30.07 -56.02
N ILE A 758 -11.11 29.16 -55.77
CA ILE A 758 -9.89 28.99 -56.56
C ILE A 758 -10.18 28.39 -57.93
N LEU A 759 -11.08 27.42 -57.96
CA LEU A 759 -11.41 26.73 -59.19
C LEU A 759 -12.43 27.49 -60.04
N ALA A 760 -12.93 28.66 -59.62
CA ALA A 760 -13.95 29.43 -60.34
C ALA A 760 -13.50 29.86 -61.76
N GLY A 761 -14.04 29.19 -62.78
CA GLY A 761 -13.84 29.44 -64.21
C GLY A 761 -14.98 28.83 -65.04
N PRO A 762 -14.93 28.85 -66.38
CA PRO A 762 -15.96 28.21 -67.21
C PRO A 762 -15.80 26.67 -67.37
N ASP A 763 -14.63 26.11 -67.03
CA ASP A 763 -14.29 24.67 -67.17
C ASP A 763 -14.03 23.96 -65.83
N VAL A 764 -14.81 24.28 -64.79
CA VAL A 764 -14.49 23.85 -63.41
C VAL A 764 -14.90 22.41 -63.13
N LEU A 765 -13.91 21.59 -62.81
CA LEU A 765 -14.12 20.23 -62.31
C LEU A 765 -14.56 20.30 -60.84
N ASN A 766 -15.83 19.98 -60.61
CA ASN A 766 -16.47 19.98 -59.30
C ASN A 766 -15.85 18.90 -58.38
N LEU A 767 -15.25 19.32 -57.26
CA LEU A 767 -14.74 18.42 -56.21
C LEU A 767 -15.80 18.09 -55.15
N GLU A 768 -17.08 18.37 -55.41
CA GLU A 768 -18.17 17.96 -54.52
C GLU A 768 -18.14 16.45 -54.26
N GLY A 769 -18.27 16.10 -52.98
CA GLY A 769 -18.10 14.76 -52.43
C GLY A 769 -16.68 14.46 -51.94
N PHE A 770 -15.69 15.32 -52.17
CA PHE A 770 -14.29 15.01 -51.83
C PHE A 770 -14.07 14.80 -50.33
N ARG A 771 -14.64 15.65 -49.49
CA ARG A 771 -14.53 15.48 -48.04
C ARG A 771 -15.22 14.20 -47.57
N SER A 772 -16.37 13.90 -48.18
CA SER A 772 -17.10 12.66 -47.90
C SER A 772 -16.27 11.42 -48.27
N PHE A 773 -15.56 11.49 -49.40
CA PHE A 773 -14.60 10.48 -49.83
C PHE A 773 -13.43 10.33 -48.84
N VAL A 774 -12.77 11.42 -48.46
CA VAL A 774 -11.65 11.40 -47.50
C VAL A 774 -12.07 10.82 -46.16
N VAL A 775 -13.18 11.28 -45.59
CA VAL A 775 -13.68 10.81 -44.29
C VAL A 775 -13.96 9.30 -44.33
N ARG A 776 -14.44 8.77 -45.46
CA ARG A 776 -14.66 7.34 -45.62
C ARG A 776 -13.36 6.53 -45.55
N PHE A 777 -12.28 7.02 -46.15
CA PHE A 777 -10.93 6.43 -45.97
C PHE A 777 -10.46 6.56 -44.55
N MET A 778 -10.66 7.70 -43.90
CA MET A 778 -10.26 7.89 -42.51
C MET A 778 -10.94 6.89 -41.58
N ILE A 779 -12.24 6.64 -41.77
CA ILE A 779 -12.97 5.61 -41.01
C ILE A 779 -12.37 4.22 -41.28
N GLN A 780 -12.11 3.88 -42.54
CA GLN A 780 -11.53 2.59 -42.93
C GLN A 780 -10.11 2.38 -42.38
N MET A 781 -9.24 3.40 -42.45
CA MET A 781 -7.90 3.39 -41.85
C MET A 781 -8.00 3.24 -40.34
N SER A 782 -8.86 4.03 -39.70
CA SER A 782 -9.04 3.99 -38.24
C SER A 782 -9.49 2.62 -37.78
N ARG A 783 -10.35 1.96 -38.56
CA ARG A 783 -10.78 0.58 -38.33
C ARG A 783 -9.60 -0.39 -38.38
N ASP A 784 -8.73 -0.26 -39.37
CA ASP A 784 -7.55 -1.12 -39.53
C ASP A 784 -6.56 -0.93 -38.36
N PHE A 785 -6.17 0.32 -38.08
CA PHE A 785 -5.23 0.64 -37.00
C PHE A 785 -5.77 0.42 -35.58
N ALA A 786 -7.09 0.45 -35.38
CA ALA A 786 -7.71 0.13 -34.10
C ALA A 786 -7.88 -1.37 -33.88
N THR A 787 -7.90 -2.18 -34.94
CA THR A 787 -8.05 -3.64 -34.83
C THR A 787 -6.71 -4.24 -34.40
N PRO A 788 -6.64 -4.91 -33.23
CA PRO A 788 -5.40 -5.56 -32.81
C PRO A 788 -4.99 -6.63 -33.82
N SER A 789 -3.69 -6.74 -34.12
CA SER A 789 -3.16 -7.88 -34.90
C SER A 789 -3.34 -9.23 -34.17
N LEU A 790 -3.76 -9.19 -32.90
CA LEU A 790 -3.99 -10.33 -32.01
C LEU A 790 -5.35 -10.21 -31.36
N THR A 791 -6.29 -11.07 -31.76
CA THR A 791 -7.60 -11.14 -31.10
C THR A 791 -7.46 -11.77 -29.71
N GLU A 792 -8.01 -11.11 -28.68
CA GLU A 792 -8.13 -11.68 -27.33
C GLU A 792 -8.96 -12.98 -27.33
N GLU A 793 -9.80 -13.21 -28.34
CA GLU A 793 -10.62 -14.42 -28.49
C GLU A 793 -9.82 -15.72 -28.64
N ASN A 794 -8.51 -15.65 -28.91
CA ASN A 794 -7.63 -16.83 -28.88
C ASN A 794 -7.30 -17.31 -27.45
N THR A 795 -7.88 -16.71 -26.41
CA THR A 795 -7.64 -17.06 -24.99
C THR A 795 -8.75 -17.84 -24.29
N VAL A 796 -9.78 -18.37 -24.98
CA VAL A 796 -10.84 -19.13 -24.30
C VAL A 796 -10.98 -20.60 -24.71
N PHE A 797 -11.00 -21.44 -23.67
CA PHE A 797 -11.29 -22.89 -23.53
C PHE A 797 -10.13 -23.90 -23.67
N PHE A 798 -9.75 -24.44 -22.51
CA PHE A 798 -8.85 -25.57 -22.29
C PHE A 798 -9.52 -26.91 -22.62
N THR A 799 -8.83 -27.76 -23.37
CA THR A 799 -8.50 -29.17 -23.06
C THR A 799 -7.76 -29.79 -24.25
N ASP A 800 -6.65 -30.46 -23.94
CA ASP A 800 -5.88 -31.43 -24.74
C ASP A 800 -4.69 -30.98 -25.64
N VAL A 801 -3.50 -31.38 -25.14
CA VAL A 801 -2.17 -31.73 -25.71
C VAL A 801 -1.36 -30.71 -26.53
N ASN A 802 -0.09 -30.59 -26.13
CA ASN A 802 1.09 -29.90 -26.71
C ASN A 802 1.16 -29.68 -28.24
N ALA A 803 0.49 -30.48 -29.08
CA ALA A 803 0.47 -30.29 -30.53
C ALA A 803 -0.28 -29.02 -31.00
N LYS A 804 -1.08 -28.39 -30.12
CA LYS A 804 -1.81 -27.15 -30.42
C LYS A 804 -1.06 -25.86 -30.03
N LEU A 805 0.01 -25.95 -29.22
CA LEU A 805 0.81 -24.77 -28.84
C LEU A 805 1.62 -24.26 -30.05
N GLU A 806 2.28 -25.17 -30.77
CA GLU A 806 2.93 -24.86 -32.06
C GLU A 806 1.90 -24.37 -33.10
N ARG A 807 0.68 -24.93 -33.14
CA ARG A 807 -0.38 -24.45 -34.04
C ARG A 807 -0.84 -23.03 -33.71
N ARG A 808 -0.83 -22.60 -32.45
CA ARG A 808 -1.25 -21.25 -32.03
C ARG A 808 -0.18 -20.20 -32.24
N GLU A 809 1.10 -20.54 -32.07
CA GLU A 809 2.19 -19.69 -32.55
C GLU A 809 2.10 -19.54 -34.07
N ILE A 810 1.85 -20.65 -34.79
CA ILE A 810 1.58 -20.63 -36.23
C ILE A 810 0.33 -19.78 -36.56
N GLU A 811 -0.76 -19.83 -35.79
CA GLU A 811 -1.95 -18.99 -35.98
C GLU A 811 -1.67 -17.50 -35.69
N HIS A 812 -0.85 -17.19 -34.68
CA HIS A 812 -0.39 -15.83 -34.36
C HIS A 812 0.49 -15.27 -35.48
N PHE A 813 1.38 -16.10 -36.03
CA PHE A 813 2.15 -15.78 -37.24
C PHE A 813 1.27 -15.73 -38.49
N GLN A 814 0.21 -16.55 -38.60
CA GLN A 814 -0.75 -16.53 -39.71
C GLN A 814 -1.69 -15.31 -39.66
N LEU A 815 -2.07 -14.83 -38.47
CA LEU A 815 -2.85 -13.60 -38.27
C LEU A 815 -2.03 -12.38 -38.66
N ARG A 816 -0.77 -12.28 -38.18
CA ARG A 816 0.17 -11.25 -38.63
C ARG A 816 0.41 -11.32 -40.15
N ARG A 817 0.59 -12.53 -40.70
CA ARG A 817 0.68 -12.74 -42.16
C ARG A 817 -0.60 -12.36 -42.90
N SER A 818 -1.78 -12.58 -42.31
CA SER A 818 -3.05 -12.24 -42.93
C SER A 818 -3.23 -10.73 -43.05
N TRP A 819 -2.81 -9.97 -42.03
CA TRP A 819 -2.72 -8.51 -42.08
C TRP A 819 -1.71 -8.08 -43.15
N GLU A 820 -0.45 -8.53 -43.09
CA GLU A 820 0.58 -8.21 -44.10
C GLU A 820 0.16 -8.54 -45.55
N SER A 821 -0.68 -9.56 -45.74
CA SER A 821 -1.20 -9.99 -47.05
C SER A 821 -2.53 -9.33 -47.44
N SER A 822 -3.13 -8.54 -46.55
CA SER A 822 -4.40 -7.87 -46.79
C SER A 822 -4.19 -6.50 -47.46
N PRO A 823 -5.15 -6.04 -48.27
CA PRO A 823 -5.06 -4.73 -48.91
C PRO A 823 -5.25 -3.62 -47.88
N HIS A 824 -4.30 -2.69 -47.81
CA HIS A 824 -4.27 -1.56 -46.87
C HIS A 824 -4.43 -0.22 -47.58
N PRO A 825 -5.66 0.18 -47.95
CA PRO A 825 -5.86 1.37 -48.74
C PRO A 825 -5.83 2.63 -47.85
N TYR A 826 -4.67 3.28 -47.76
CA TYR A 826 -4.43 4.41 -46.84
C TYR A 826 -4.31 5.75 -47.57
N LEU A 827 -4.86 6.80 -46.96
CA LEU A 827 -4.83 8.18 -47.43
C LEU A 827 -4.32 9.08 -46.30
N PHE A 828 -3.18 9.71 -46.47
CA PHE A 828 -2.60 10.62 -45.47
C PHE A 828 -2.55 12.05 -46.00
N PHE A 829 -2.81 13.02 -45.12
CA PHE A 829 -2.45 14.41 -45.37
C PHE A 829 -0.99 14.62 -44.97
N ASN A 830 -0.23 15.28 -45.84
CA ASN A 830 1.16 15.61 -45.54
C ASN A 830 1.22 16.83 -44.62
N GLN A 831 2.37 17.04 -43.97
CA GLN A 831 2.57 18.11 -42.98
C GLN A 831 2.41 19.54 -43.57
N ASP A 832 2.49 19.66 -44.90
CA ASP A 832 2.26 20.92 -45.60
C ASP A 832 0.78 21.32 -45.68
N HIS A 833 -0.15 20.43 -45.31
CA HIS A 833 -1.62 20.58 -45.41
C HIS A 833 -2.15 20.85 -46.83
N ILE A 834 -1.29 20.79 -47.85
CA ILE A 834 -1.58 21.12 -49.25
C ILE A 834 -1.32 19.91 -50.16
N THR A 835 -0.70 18.84 -49.67
CA THR A 835 -0.53 17.59 -50.41
C THR A 835 -1.08 16.39 -49.63
N MET A 836 -1.39 15.31 -50.36
CA MET A 836 -1.89 14.05 -49.81
C MET A 836 -1.20 12.86 -50.46
N THR A 837 -1.07 11.77 -49.70
CA THR A 837 -0.39 10.55 -50.13
C THR A 837 -1.36 9.38 -50.12
N PHE A 838 -1.46 8.69 -51.26
CA PHE A 838 -2.23 7.46 -51.44
C PHE A 838 -1.29 6.26 -51.34
N LEU A 839 -1.60 5.30 -50.48
CA LEU A 839 -0.76 4.12 -50.25
C LEU A 839 -1.61 2.84 -50.29
N GLY A 840 -1.12 1.81 -50.97
CA GLY A 840 -1.76 0.49 -50.98
C GLY A 840 -2.99 0.34 -51.88
N PHE A 841 -3.30 1.34 -52.72
CA PHE A 841 -4.38 1.28 -53.71
C PHE A 841 -4.19 2.23 -54.89
N TYR A 842 -4.94 1.98 -55.97
CA TYR A 842 -5.15 2.94 -57.06
C TYR A 842 -6.64 3.04 -57.41
N ILE A 843 -7.02 4.13 -58.08
CA ILE A 843 -8.40 4.37 -58.54
C ILE A 843 -8.48 4.20 -60.06
N ASN A 844 -9.29 3.23 -60.51
CA ASN A 844 -9.45 2.95 -61.94
C ASN A 844 -10.23 4.06 -62.67
N SER A 845 -10.33 3.99 -64.01
CA SER A 845 -11.02 4.99 -64.84
C SER A 845 -12.53 5.10 -64.62
N VAL A 846 -13.14 4.12 -63.94
CA VAL A 846 -14.57 4.06 -63.63
C VAL A 846 -14.87 4.62 -62.24
N GLY A 847 -13.84 4.78 -61.39
CA GLY A 847 -13.96 5.30 -60.03
C GLY A 847 -13.95 4.22 -58.93
N ASP A 848 -13.51 3.00 -59.24
CA ASP A 848 -13.40 1.90 -58.27
C ASP A 848 -12.04 1.90 -57.56
N LEU A 849 -12.04 1.44 -56.31
CA LEU A 849 -10.86 1.18 -55.49
C LEU A 849 -10.26 -0.18 -55.85
N VAL A 850 -8.99 -0.21 -56.26
CA VAL A 850 -8.34 -1.44 -56.73
C VAL A 850 -7.05 -1.72 -55.97
N ASP A 851 -6.87 -2.99 -55.60
CA ASP A 851 -5.64 -3.51 -55.01
C ASP A 851 -4.51 -3.54 -56.06
N PRO A 852 -3.35 -2.91 -55.80
CA PRO A 852 -2.26 -2.82 -56.74
C PRO A 852 -1.56 -4.16 -56.99
N GLN A 853 -1.64 -5.13 -56.07
CA GLN A 853 -0.92 -6.40 -56.15
C GLN A 853 -1.64 -7.43 -57.02
N ASN A 854 -2.97 -7.52 -56.92
CA ASN A 854 -3.76 -8.56 -57.58
C ASN A 854 -4.83 -8.01 -58.54
N GLY A 855 -5.03 -6.69 -58.60
CA GLY A 855 -6.04 -6.05 -59.46
C GLY A 855 -7.48 -6.27 -59.02
N HIS A 856 -7.72 -6.82 -57.82
CA HIS A 856 -9.03 -7.07 -57.27
C HIS A 856 -9.72 -5.75 -56.88
N ILE A 857 -11.00 -5.62 -57.18
CA ILE A 857 -11.80 -4.44 -56.83
C ILE A 857 -12.16 -4.55 -55.33
N LEU A 858 -11.58 -3.66 -54.52
CA LEU A 858 -11.84 -3.57 -53.09
C LEU A 858 -13.18 -2.89 -52.82
N GLU A 859 -13.52 -1.87 -53.61
CA GLU A 859 -14.78 -1.16 -53.50
C GLU A 859 -15.22 -0.55 -54.85
N LYS A 860 -16.50 -0.70 -55.21
CA LYS A 860 -17.06 -0.19 -56.47
C LYS A 860 -17.63 1.22 -56.31
N GLY A 861 -17.40 2.09 -57.29
CA GLY A 861 -18.02 3.42 -57.39
C GLY A 861 -17.67 4.35 -56.23
N LEU A 862 -16.49 4.18 -55.65
CA LEU A 862 -16.00 4.95 -54.51
C LEU A 862 -15.83 6.44 -54.83
N MET A 863 -15.39 6.76 -56.06
CA MET A 863 -15.14 8.12 -56.52
C MET A 863 -15.96 8.43 -57.77
N SER A 864 -16.65 9.57 -57.80
CA SER A 864 -17.39 10.00 -58.99
C SER A 864 -16.43 10.41 -60.12
N LYS A 865 -16.83 10.20 -61.39
CA LYS A 865 -16.02 10.62 -62.55
C LYS A 865 -15.65 12.12 -62.53
N PRO A 866 -16.55 13.06 -62.17
CA PRO A 866 -16.20 14.47 -62.04
C PRO A 866 -15.12 14.73 -60.99
N MET A 867 -15.24 14.11 -59.81
CA MET A 867 -14.26 14.25 -58.72
C MET A 867 -12.89 13.69 -59.11
N ARG A 868 -12.86 12.53 -59.76
CA ARG A 868 -11.63 11.91 -60.27
C ARG A 868 -10.90 12.82 -61.25
N ASN A 869 -11.61 13.30 -62.25
CA ASN A 869 -11.04 14.20 -63.25
C ASN A 869 -10.54 15.50 -62.60
N GLY A 870 -11.27 16.03 -61.61
CA GLY A 870 -10.88 17.21 -60.85
C GLY A 870 -9.56 17.03 -60.11
N LEU A 871 -9.39 15.93 -59.40
CA LEU A 871 -8.15 15.63 -58.68
C LEU A 871 -6.98 15.33 -59.65
N GLU A 872 -7.23 14.66 -60.77
CA GLU A 872 -6.23 14.44 -61.83
C GLU A 872 -5.75 15.77 -62.43
N ALA A 873 -6.64 16.75 -62.62
CA ALA A 873 -6.29 18.10 -63.04
C ALA A 873 -5.47 18.87 -61.98
N GLN A 874 -5.63 18.55 -60.70
CA GLN A 874 -4.79 19.05 -59.60
C GLN A 874 -3.48 18.27 -59.42
N ARG A 875 -3.12 17.41 -60.38
CA ARG A 875 -1.90 16.58 -60.38
C ARG A 875 -1.82 15.60 -59.19
N VAL A 876 -2.97 15.18 -58.67
CA VAL A 876 -3.02 14.06 -57.71
C VAL A 876 -2.69 12.77 -58.46
N ASP A 877 -1.63 12.10 -58.04
CA ASP A 877 -1.22 10.84 -58.66
C ASP A 877 -2.04 9.67 -58.09
N PHE A 878 -2.88 9.09 -58.94
CA PHE A 878 -3.70 7.93 -58.61
C PHE A 878 -3.04 6.59 -58.97
N LYS A 879 -1.83 6.57 -59.56
CA LYS A 879 -1.21 5.37 -60.15
C LYS A 879 0.11 4.97 -59.49
N THR A 880 0.55 5.63 -58.44
CA THR A 880 1.83 5.36 -57.79
C THR A 880 1.80 4.02 -57.05
N THR A 881 2.27 2.97 -57.70
CA THR A 881 2.76 1.77 -57.01
C THR A 881 4.17 2.06 -56.51
N THR A 882 4.44 1.80 -55.22
CA THR A 882 5.75 1.96 -54.58
C THR A 882 6.88 1.20 -55.32
N GLU A 883 6.54 0.19 -56.11
CA GLU A 883 7.47 -0.53 -56.99
C GLU A 883 7.95 0.28 -58.21
N ASN A 884 7.20 1.29 -58.67
CA ASN A 884 7.56 2.12 -59.83
C ASN A 884 8.49 3.30 -59.48
N LEU A 885 8.83 3.52 -58.20
CA LEU A 885 9.76 4.57 -57.75
C LEU A 885 11.25 4.19 -57.90
N LYS A 886 11.55 2.98 -58.40
CA LYS A 886 12.90 2.61 -58.87
C LYS A 886 12.89 2.42 -60.39
N LYS A 887 12.85 3.51 -61.14
CA LYS A 887 13.38 3.58 -62.50
C LYS A 887 13.78 4.98 -62.89
#